data_AF-A0A1D7QN84-F1
#
_entry.id   AF-A0A1D7QN84-F1
#
_cell.length_a   1.000
_cell.length_b   1.000
_cell.length_c   1.000
_cell.angle_alpha   90.00
_cell.angle_beta   90.00
_cell.angle_gamma   90.00
#
_symmetry.space_group_name_H-M   'P 1'
#
loop_
_entity.id
_entity.type
_entity.pdbx_description
1 polymer ?
#
loop_
_entity_poly.entity_id
_entity_poly.type
_entity_poly.pdbx_seq_one_letter_code
_entity_poly.pdbx_strand_id
1 'polypeptide(L)'
;MKNLNLPAILLALSLMLSCKKSTVQQELQPDTKRMMTLASTTGTVYYVDPNGDDNNDGKSDTQAWKTIDKVNSMVFNPGDQILFKSGGVWAGHLAPKGSGIPNSNIILNRYGTGNKPQINGPGSNGSSAISLNNQSYWEIHNFDLTNTGTATNTSVRGIYVGQADSVRGSDIRIMNCDIHDVKSAPGTSTVSNKSSGGIIFGGNTDNVLVQSNTVKNSTLEGIRTLGAPGKSTNVVFDQNYLENILGDGIVLSNVINSAATRNTFNNCAYSTTSLNYAVCWTINSIGTRVAFNEVFNTKGGGVNDGQSFDADLTTDGDIFEYNYSHDNKRAFMLFMNSSKNIIVRYNLSINDAQTPSYGLFLYISTSTSNKIYNNTFYIKGNLDYIFKSGAFNSVFNNNIIYAEGTVSKFGDKPLSTSSVIQNNCFYPASIIAVNGPAGTVSGNIYVNPKFVNVSAPALVENFKLQKSSALISAGFNMVSNGGLDYFQATLPGSNPDIGAAQSAYSFSGFVSNADSYVRNGTYATTNYGTETGIYVKSDVSSYARKSYVKFDFSAISSSAISNARLILNASGVNTDPSRVIKVYTTLSNSWLETSLNWNNAPANGSLVNSFTVYKAEKYAIDVTDIINQQLAAGNKIITFALLNEAAASAKNDVQFTSKEATANKPQLNIIL
;
A
#
# COMPACT_ATOMS: atom_id res chain seq x y z
N MET A 1 12.99 -54.58 49.06
CA MET A 1 13.75 -55.42 48.10
C MET A 1 12.98 -55.41 46.79
N LYS A 2 13.41 -54.91 45.62
CA LYS A 2 14.66 -54.33 45.09
C LYS A 2 14.26 -53.35 43.96
N ASN A 3 14.91 -52.17 43.94
CA ASN A 3 15.32 -51.26 42.85
C ASN A 3 14.28 -50.79 41.79
N LEU A 4 13.86 -49.52 41.75
CA LEU A 4 14.50 -48.25 41.30
C LEU A 4 14.47 -48.01 39.77
N ASN A 5 13.65 -47.05 39.28
CA ASN A 5 14.10 -45.71 38.78
C ASN A 5 12.97 -44.84 38.15
N LEU A 6 13.00 -43.55 38.55
CA LEU A 6 12.35 -42.28 38.14
C LEU A 6 11.81 -42.09 36.69
N PRO A 7 11.10 -40.96 36.37
CA PRO A 7 10.05 -40.22 37.09
C PRO A 7 8.85 -39.79 36.20
N ALA A 8 7.85 -39.17 36.83
CA ALA A 8 6.61 -38.65 36.27
C ALA A 8 6.77 -37.49 35.25
N ILE A 9 5.94 -37.48 34.21
CA ILE A 9 5.37 -36.24 33.62
C ILE A 9 3.89 -36.49 33.29
N LEU A 10 3.05 -35.65 33.91
CA LEU A 10 1.60 -35.63 33.83
C LEU A 10 1.15 -35.11 32.45
N LEU A 11 0.13 -35.78 31.92
CA LEU A 11 -0.57 -35.53 30.67
C LEU A 11 -1.27 -34.14 30.71
N ALA A 12 -0.67 -33.12 30.09
CA ALA A 12 -1.34 -31.84 29.83
C ALA A 12 -1.82 -31.82 28.36
N LEU A 13 -3.12 -31.98 28.21
CA LEU A 13 -3.86 -31.93 26.95
C LEU A 13 -3.83 -30.49 26.41
N SER A 14 -2.87 -30.14 25.55
CA SER A 14 -2.89 -28.87 24.80
C SER A 14 -3.47 -29.10 23.41
N LEU A 15 -4.70 -28.62 23.22
CA LEU A 15 -5.28 -28.28 21.93
C LEU A 15 -4.39 -27.24 21.23
N MET A 16 -3.42 -27.70 20.45
CA MET A 16 -2.76 -26.85 19.47
C MET A 16 -3.70 -26.68 18.28
N LEU A 17 -4.43 -25.56 18.29
CA LEU A 17 -4.98 -25.02 17.06
C LEU A 17 -3.85 -24.92 16.04
N SER A 18 -4.10 -25.50 14.87
CA SER A 18 -3.34 -25.31 13.65
C SER A 18 -3.33 -23.81 13.28
N CYS A 19 -2.44 -23.05 13.90
CA CYS A 19 -1.90 -21.83 13.31
C CYS A 19 -1.00 -22.27 12.16
N LYS A 20 -1.59 -22.57 10.99
CA LYS A 20 -0.87 -22.42 9.73
C LYS A 20 -0.45 -20.95 9.68
N LYS A 21 0.80 -20.70 10.04
CA LYS A 21 1.51 -19.46 9.74
C LYS A 21 1.26 -19.22 8.25
N SER A 22 0.51 -18.18 7.92
CA SER A 22 0.43 -17.68 6.56
C SER A 22 1.86 -17.47 6.13
N THR A 23 2.29 -18.22 5.11
CA THR A 23 3.58 -18.03 4.45
C THR A 23 3.59 -16.58 4.01
N VAL A 24 4.22 -15.72 4.81
CA VAL A 24 4.53 -14.35 4.42
C VAL A 24 5.29 -14.53 3.12
N GLN A 25 4.72 -13.96 2.06
CA GLN A 25 5.33 -13.84 0.74
C GLN A 25 6.77 -13.39 0.96
N GLN A 26 7.68 -14.38 0.92
CA GLN A 26 9.09 -14.14 0.85
C GLN A 26 9.27 -13.31 -0.41
N GLU A 27 10.03 -12.21 -0.32
CA GLU A 27 10.46 -11.47 -1.50
C GLU A 27 10.81 -12.49 -2.58
N LEU A 28 10.18 -12.39 -3.75
CA LEU A 28 10.76 -12.91 -4.98
C LEU A 28 12.02 -12.06 -5.21
N GLN A 29 13.07 -12.35 -4.43
CA GLN A 29 14.40 -11.94 -4.79
C GLN A 29 14.69 -12.65 -6.12
N PRO A 30 15.25 -11.95 -7.12
CA PRO A 30 15.70 -12.62 -8.32
C PRO A 30 16.65 -13.73 -7.88
N ASP A 31 16.29 -14.97 -8.22
CA ASP A 31 16.96 -16.19 -7.77
C ASP A 31 18.35 -16.27 -8.39
N THR A 32 19.26 -15.44 -7.87
CA THR A 32 20.67 -15.32 -8.28
C THR A 32 21.52 -16.44 -7.65
N LYS A 33 20.89 -17.39 -6.94
CA LYS A 33 21.58 -18.46 -6.20
C LYS A 33 21.15 -19.89 -6.57
N ARG A 34 20.69 -20.12 -7.80
CA ARG A 34 20.74 -21.45 -8.43
C ARG A 34 21.97 -21.60 -9.35
N MET A 35 23.16 -21.43 -8.78
CA MET A 35 24.39 -21.98 -9.37
C MET A 35 24.94 -23.07 -8.44
N MET A 36 24.36 -24.27 -8.55
CA MET A 36 25.03 -25.51 -8.18
C MET A 36 24.88 -26.49 -9.34
N THR A 37 25.92 -26.49 -10.18
CA THR A 37 26.50 -27.63 -10.91
C THR A 37 25.56 -28.79 -11.27
N LEU A 38 24.83 -28.60 -12.37
CA LEU A 38 24.51 -29.65 -13.33
C LEU A 38 24.98 -29.14 -14.69
N ALA A 39 25.67 -29.99 -15.45
CA ALA A 39 26.26 -29.63 -16.73
C ALA A 39 25.21 -28.99 -17.66
N SER A 40 25.37 -27.68 -17.93
CA SER A 40 24.70 -27.03 -19.04
C SER A 40 25.18 -27.73 -20.32
N THR A 41 24.29 -28.50 -20.95
CA THR A 41 24.50 -28.87 -22.34
C THR A 41 24.31 -27.58 -23.14
N THR A 42 25.40 -26.88 -23.47
CA THR A 42 25.34 -25.74 -24.38
C THR A 42 24.79 -26.25 -25.71
N GLY A 43 23.57 -25.83 -26.07
CA GLY A 43 23.02 -26.09 -27.39
C GLY A 43 23.83 -25.35 -28.46
N THR A 44 23.43 -25.53 -29.71
CA THR A 44 24.13 -24.91 -30.84
C THR A 44 23.87 -23.41 -30.85
N VAL A 45 24.92 -22.62 -31.10
CA VAL A 45 24.82 -21.18 -31.29
C VAL A 45 24.69 -20.89 -32.78
N TYR A 46 23.61 -20.21 -33.16
CA TYR A 46 23.33 -19.76 -34.51
C TYR A 46 23.45 -18.23 -34.61
N TYR A 47 24.03 -17.75 -35.70
CA TYR A 47 24.28 -16.33 -35.96
C TYR A 47 23.46 -15.85 -37.14
N VAL A 48 22.88 -14.65 -37.02
CA VAL A 48 22.08 -14.00 -38.05
C VAL A 48 22.59 -12.58 -38.29
N ASP A 49 23.05 -12.27 -39.50
CA ASP A 49 23.62 -10.99 -39.91
C ASP A 49 22.93 -10.52 -41.21
N PRO A 50 22.49 -9.26 -41.37
CA PRO A 50 21.92 -8.80 -42.63
C PRO A 50 22.88 -8.92 -43.83
N ASN A 51 24.20 -9.05 -43.58
CA ASN A 51 25.23 -9.30 -44.59
C ASN A 51 25.61 -10.78 -44.75
N GLY A 52 24.93 -11.68 -44.04
CA GLY A 52 25.15 -13.13 -44.13
C GLY A 52 24.61 -13.77 -45.41
N ASP A 53 24.57 -15.09 -45.44
CA ASP A 53 24.02 -15.92 -46.52
C ASP A 53 23.24 -17.11 -45.92
N ASP A 54 22.02 -17.36 -46.41
CA ASP A 54 21.17 -18.44 -45.90
C ASP A 54 21.63 -19.85 -46.34
N ASN A 55 22.63 -19.92 -47.23
CA ASN A 55 23.36 -21.15 -47.56
C ASN A 55 24.44 -21.49 -46.52
N ASN A 56 24.81 -20.55 -45.65
CA ASN A 56 25.76 -20.82 -44.58
C ASN A 56 25.15 -21.76 -43.52
N ASP A 57 26.01 -22.39 -42.71
CA ASP A 57 25.56 -23.28 -41.64
C ASP A 57 25.01 -22.53 -40.41
N GLY A 58 25.27 -21.23 -40.31
CA GLY A 58 24.82 -20.36 -39.22
C GLY A 58 25.65 -20.48 -37.95
N LYS A 59 26.70 -21.31 -37.89
CA LYS A 59 27.34 -21.70 -36.62
C LYS A 59 28.54 -20.85 -36.20
N SER A 60 28.89 -19.85 -37.01
CA SER A 60 29.86 -18.80 -36.66
C SER A 60 29.38 -17.44 -37.17
N ASP A 61 29.96 -16.37 -36.65
CA ASP A 61 29.66 -15.01 -37.10
C ASP A 61 30.08 -14.75 -38.56
N THR A 62 31.13 -15.41 -39.04
CA THR A 62 31.58 -15.37 -40.45
C THR A 62 30.75 -16.26 -41.38
N GLN A 63 29.91 -17.14 -40.84
CA GLN A 63 29.01 -18.03 -41.56
C GLN A 63 27.57 -17.83 -41.08
N ALA A 64 27.20 -16.58 -40.77
CA ALA A 64 25.86 -16.24 -40.30
C ALA A 64 24.82 -16.43 -41.40
N TRP A 65 23.60 -16.81 -41.01
CA TRP A 65 22.41 -16.71 -41.85
C TRP A 65 22.06 -15.25 -42.11
N LYS A 66 21.26 -15.01 -43.15
CA LYS A 66 20.87 -13.66 -43.57
C LYS A 66 19.49 -13.27 -43.06
N THR A 67 18.52 -14.17 -43.19
CA THR A 67 17.09 -13.80 -43.13
C THR A 67 16.35 -14.36 -41.92
N ILE A 68 15.25 -13.68 -41.57
CA ILE A 68 14.24 -14.19 -40.64
C ILE A 68 13.63 -15.50 -41.16
N ASP A 69 13.39 -15.61 -42.47
CA ASP A 69 12.77 -16.80 -43.07
C ASP A 69 13.61 -18.05 -42.83
N LYS A 70 14.94 -17.92 -42.91
CA LYS A 70 15.85 -19.01 -42.55
C LYS A 70 15.68 -19.43 -41.09
N VAL A 71 15.62 -18.49 -40.15
CA VAL A 71 15.38 -18.78 -38.72
C VAL A 71 14.03 -19.46 -38.51
N ASN A 72 12.97 -18.96 -39.16
CA ASN A 72 11.61 -19.52 -39.07
C ASN A 72 11.48 -20.93 -39.67
N SER A 73 12.37 -21.30 -40.60
CA SER A 73 12.40 -22.63 -41.20
C SER A 73 12.93 -23.71 -40.25
N MET A 74 13.69 -23.31 -39.23
CA MET A 74 14.35 -24.21 -38.28
C MET A 74 13.44 -24.61 -37.12
N VAL A 75 13.72 -25.78 -36.52
CA VAL A 75 13.20 -26.20 -35.22
C VAL A 75 14.39 -26.31 -34.27
N PHE A 76 14.42 -25.47 -33.25
CA PHE A 76 15.54 -25.38 -32.31
C PHE A 76 15.40 -26.38 -31.17
N ASN A 77 16.53 -26.89 -30.71
CA ASN A 77 16.64 -27.87 -29.63
C ASN A 77 16.89 -27.16 -28.28
N PRO A 78 16.62 -27.83 -27.15
CA PRO A 78 16.90 -27.25 -25.84
C PRO A 78 18.34 -26.78 -25.67
N GLY A 79 18.50 -25.57 -25.13
CA GLY A 79 19.80 -24.91 -24.94
C GLY A 79 20.37 -24.22 -26.17
N ASP A 80 19.73 -24.31 -27.35
CA ASP A 80 20.17 -23.59 -28.54
C ASP A 80 20.09 -22.06 -28.34
N GLN A 81 20.98 -21.34 -29.03
CA GLN A 81 21.02 -19.88 -29.01
C GLN A 81 20.91 -19.33 -30.42
N ILE A 82 20.11 -18.28 -30.62
CA ILE A 82 19.91 -17.61 -31.90
C ILE A 82 20.30 -16.15 -31.68
N LEU A 83 21.43 -15.76 -32.27
CA LEU A 83 22.07 -14.47 -32.03
C LEU A 83 21.96 -13.58 -33.27
N PHE A 84 21.19 -12.50 -33.18
CA PHE A 84 21.09 -11.49 -34.23
C PHE A 84 22.19 -10.43 -34.07
N LYS A 85 22.78 -9.98 -35.18
CA LYS A 85 23.84 -8.96 -35.16
C LYS A 85 23.33 -7.64 -34.59
N SER A 86 24.00 -7.09 -33.57
CA SER A 86 23.76 -5.73 -33.09
C SER A 86 23.82 -4.70 -34.23
N GLY A 87 22.84 -3.81 -34.30
CA GLY A 87 22.68 -2.81 -35.36
C GLY A 87 22.11 -3.36 -36.68
N GLY A 88 21.87 -4.67 -36.79
CA GLY A 88 21.17 -5.24 -37.94
C GLY A 88 19.69 -4.87 -37.94
N VAL A 89 19.11 -4.78 -39.15
CA VAL A 89 17.70 -4.44 -39.36
C VAL A 89 17.07 -5.50 -40.25
N TRP A 90 15.96 -6.08 -39.79
CA TRP A 90 15.17 -7.03 -40.55
C TRP A 90 13.72 -6.58 -40.61
N ALA A 91 13.05 -6.88 -41.72
CA ALA A 91 11.61 -6.72 -41.87
C ALA A 91 10.97 -8.11 -41.95
N GLY A 92 9.85 -8.29 -41.24
CA GLY A 92 9.10 -9.53 -41.26
C GLY A 92 8.65 -9.99 -39.87
N HIS A 93 8.10 -11.20 -39.83
CA HIS A 93 7.59 -11.84 -38.63
C HIS A 93 8.58 -12.91 -38.16
N LEU A 94 9.25 -12.69 -37.04
CA LEU A 94 10.15 -13.68 -36.43
C LEU A 94 9.35 -14.65 -35.55
N ALA A 95 9.22 -15.88 -36.02
CA ALA A 95 8.43 -16.95 -35.41
C ALA A 95 9.26 -18.25 -35.31
N PRO A 96 10.32 -18.27 -34.47
CA PRO A 96 11.17 -19.45 -34.31
C PRO A 96 10.40 -20.60 -33.65
N LYS A 97 10.75 -21.85 -33.98
CA LYS A 97 10.06 -23.05 -33.51
C LYS A 97 10.91 -23.87 -32.55
N GLY A 98 10.26 -24.74 -31.79
CA GLY A 98 10.92 -25.61 -30.80
C GLY A 98 10.60 -25.17 -29.37
N SER A 99 10.99 -25.98 -28.39
CA SER A 99 10.86 -25.65 -26.97
C SER A 99 12.11 -26.15 -26.26
N GLY A 100 12.54 -25.38 -25.26
CA GLY A 100 13.56 -25.85 -24.34
C GLY A 100 12.98 -26.86 -23.35
N ILE A 101 13.78 -27.14 -22.32
CA ILE A 101 13.40 -27.94 -21.16
C ILE A 101 13.93 -27.23 -19.90
N PRO A 102 13.52 -27.66 -18.68
CA PRO A 102 14.05 -27.07 -17.44
C PRO A 102 15.59 -27.01 -17.44
N ASN A 103 16.13 -25.82 -17.15
CA ASN A 103 17.57 -25.51 -17.15
C ASN A 103 18.27 -25.56 -18.53
N SER A 104 17.51 -25.60 -19.63
CA SER A 104 18.05 -25.55 -21.01
C SER A 104 17.05 -24.84 -21.91
N ASN A 105 16.78 -23.57 -21.57
CA ASN A 105 15.94 -22.69 -22.37
C ASN A 105 16.59 -22.42 -23.74
N ILE A 106 15.75 -22.19 -24.75
CA ILE A 106 16.22 -21.66 -26.03
C ILE A 106 16.34 -20.15 -25.90
N ILE A 107 17.46 -19.59 -26.35
CA ILE A 107 17.79 -18.18 -26.16
C ILE A 107 17.76 -17.47 -27.50
N LEU A 108 16.91 -16.45 -27.62
CA LEU A 108 16.91 -15.49 -28.71
C LEU A 108 17.53 -14.18 -28.20
N ASN A 109 18.69 -13.80 -28.73
CA ASN A 109 19.46 -12.66 -28.23
C ASN A 109 20.27 -11.99 -29.36
N ARG A 110 21.19 -11.10 -29.00
CA ARG A 110 22.11 -10.42 -29.91
C ARG A 110 23.55 -10.87 -29.75
N TYR A 111 24.37 -10.63 -30.77
CA TYR A 111 25.84 -10.64 -30.66
C TYR A 111 26.46 -9.35 -31.20
N GLY A 112 27.69 -9.06 -30.77
CA GLY A 112 28.37 -7.80 -31.06
C GLY A 112 27.87 -6.63 -30.22
N THR A 113 28.49 -5.46 -30.39
CA THR A 113 28.22 -4.24 -29.60
C THR A 113 27.38 -3.23 -30.38
N GLY A 114 26.77 -2.28 -29.67
CA GLY A 114 26.00 -1.18 -30.28
C GLY A 114 24.49 -1.35 -30.10
N ASN A 115 23.72 -0.83 -31.06
CA ASN A 115 22.25 -0.84 -31.03
C ASN A 115 21.70 -2.28 -31.01
N LYS A 116 20.53 -2.46 -30.40
CA LYS A 116 19.81 -3.74 -30.42
C LYS A 116 19.46 -4.11 -31.88
N PRO A 117 19.46 -5.40 -32.26
CA PRO A 117 18.91 -5.84 -33.54
C PRO A 117 17.44 -5.42 -33.66
N GLN A 118 17.09 -4.83 -34.80
CA GLN A 118 15.76 -4.30 -35.06
C GLN A 118 14.93 -5.28 -35.90
N ILE A 119 13.73 -5.60 -35.41
CA ILE A 119 12.71 -6.36 -36.17
C ILE A 119 11.52 -5.43 -36.45
N ASN A 120 11.34 -5.10 -37.72
CA ASN A 120 10.19 -4.35 -38.20
C ASN A 120 9.08 -5.33 -38.59
N GLY A 121 8.09 -5.44 -37.71
CA GLY A 121 6.94 -6.32 -37.87
C GLY A 121 6.13 -5.99 -39.14
N PRO A 122 5.35 -6.97 -39.66
CA PRO A 122 4.73 -6.84 -40.97
C PRO A 122 3.66 -5.75 -41.11
N GLY A 123 3.08 -5.27 -39.99
CA GLY A 123 1.97 -4.31 -40.01
C GLY A 123 0.64 -4.85 -40.54
N SER A 124 0.58 -6.14 -40.88
CA SER A 124 -0.66 -6.81 -41.33
C SER A 124 -1.54 -7.21 -40.14
N ASN A 125 -2.84 -7.37 -40.38
CA ASN A 125 -3.79 -7.71 -39.32
C ASN A 125 -3.45 -9.06 -38.66
N GLY A 126 -3.40 -9.09 -37.33
CA GLY A 126 -3.03 -10.24 -36.52
C GLY A 126 -1.52 -10.46 -36.38
N SER A 127 -0.68 -9.65 -37.04
CA SER A 127 0.78 -9.85 -37.06
C SER A 127 1.44 -9.49 -35.73
N SER A 128 2.63 -10.06 -35.53
CA SER A 128 3.54 -9.73 -34.42
C SER A 128 4.94 -9.51 -34.98
N ALA A 129 5.78 -8.70 -34.34
CA ALA A 129 7.20 -8.64 -34.71
C ALA A 129 7.89 -9.96 -34.32
N ILE A 130 7.66 -10.43 -33.08
CA ILE A 130 8.07 -11.76 -32.62
C ILE A 130 6.85 -12.54 -32.14
N SER A 131 6.78 -13.85 -32.42
CA SER A 131 5.83 -14.72 -31.73
C SER A 131 6.37 -16.08 -31.34
N LEU A 132 5.88 -16.59 -30.20
CA LEU A 132 6.01 -17.98 -29.79
C LEU A 132 4.63 -18.62 -29.72
N ASN A 133 4.41 -19.76 -30.38
CA ASN A 133 3.10 -20.43 -30.44
C ASN A 133 3.20 -21.88 -29.96
N ASN A 134 2.52 -22.21 -28.86
CA ASN A 134 2.55 -23.52 -28.19
C ASN A 134 3.95 -23.94 -27.73
N GLN A 135 4.76 -22.97 -27.27
CA GLN A 135 6.16 -23.17 -26.92
C GLN A 135 6.42 -22.88 -25.43
N SER A 136 7.46 -23.50 -24.88
CA SER A 136 7.93 -23.36 -23.49
C SER A 136 9.46 -23.25 -23.43
N TYR A 137 9.98 -22.76 -22.30
CA TYR A 137 11.41 -22.64 -21.99
C TYR A 137 12.14 -21.79 -23.03
N TRP A 138 11.68 -20.55 -23.18
CA TRP A 138 12.24 -19.56 -24.10
C TRP A 138 12.68 -18.32 -23.36
N GLU A 139 13.78 -17.73 -23.83
CA GLU A 139 14.20 -16.40 -23.41
C GLU A 139 14.39 -15.50 -24.63
N ILE A 140 13.80 -14.30 -24.60
CA ILE A 140 13.93 -13.27 -25.64
C ILE A 140 14.61 -12.06 -25.01
N HIS A 141 15.73 -11.64 -25.60
CA HIS A 141 16.59 -10.63 -25.01
C HIS A 141 17.05 -9.57 -26.02
N ASN A 142 17.13 -8.31 -25.59
CA ASN A 142 17.88 -7.25 -26.28
C ASN A 142 17.43 -6.97 -27.72
N PHE A 143 16.13 -6.98 -28.02
CA PHE A 143 15.60 -6.57 -29.33
C PHE A 143 15.02 -5.17 -29.34
N ASP A 144 15.09 -4.51 -30.49
CA ASP A 144 14.31 -3.32 -30.85
C ASP A 144 13.17 -3.78 -31.78
N LEU A 145 11.92 -3.53 -31.41
CA LEU A 145 10.76 -4.10 -32.08
C LEU A 145 9.74 -3.02 -32.43
N THR A 146 9.35 -2.97 -33.70
CA THR A 146 8.23 -2.15 -34.17
C THR A 146 7.17 -3.00 -34.86
N ASN A 147 5.92 -2.54 -34.87
CA ASN A 147 4.88 -3.15 -35.70
C ASN A 147 3.72 -2.16 -35.91
N THR A 148 3.81 -1.32 -36.94
CA THR A 148 2.77 -0.34 -37.26
C THR A 148 1.78 -0.92 -38.28
N GLY A 149 0.50 -0.98 -37.90
CA GLY A 149 -0.60 -1.42 -38.73
C GLY A 149 -0.75 -0.57 -40.00
N THR A 150 -0.91 -1.23 -41.15
CA THR A 150 -0.92 -0.56 -42.47
C THR A 150 -2.32 -0.31 -43.02
N ALA A 151 -3.36 -0.85 -42.38
CA ALA A 151 -4.76 -0.68 -42.79
C ALA A 151 -5.66 -0.26 -41.63
N THR A 152 -6.81 0.31 -41.98
CA THR A 152 -7.83 0.85 -41.05
C THR A 152 -8.45 -0.19 -40.11
N ASN A 153 -8.15 -1.48 -40.30
CA ASN A 153 -8.72 -2.59 -39.56
C ASN A 153 -7.65 -3.60 -39.12
N THR A 154 -6.53 -3.11 -38.59
CA THR A 154 -5.38 -3.92 -38.19
C THR A 154 -5.25 -4.00 -36.67
N SER A 155 -5.00 -5.22 -36.18
CA SER A 155 -4.59 -5.52 -34.81
C SER A 155 -3.18 -6.08 -34.85
N VAL A 156 -2.23 -5.44 -34.17
CA VAL A 156 -0.81 -5.80 -34.24
C VAL A 156 -0.17 -5.89 -32.87
N ARG A 157 0.92 -6.65 -32.78
CA ARG A 157 1.64 -6.90 -31.53
C ARG A 157 3.14 -6.69 -31.69
N GLY A 158 3.83 -6.30 -30.61
CA GLY A 158 5.29 -6.35 -30.55
C GLY A 158 5.73 -7.81 -30.39
N ILE A 159 5.47 -8.36 -29.21
CA ILE A 159 5.73 -9.77 -28.88
C ILE A 159 4.41 -10.46 -28.55
N TYR A 160 4.16 -11.61 -29.17
CA TYR A 160 3.01 -12.46 -28.87
C TYR A 160 3.43 -13.84 -28.41
N VAL A 161 2.91 -14.28 -27.27
CA VAL A 161 3.05 -15.65 -26.80
C VAL A 161 1.68 -16.28 -26.79
N GLY A 162 1.41 -17.16 -27.75
CA GLY A 162 0.13 -17.85 -27.90
C GLY A 162 0.20 -19.29 -27.42
N GLN A 163 -0.79 -19.71 -26.64
CA GLN A 163 -1.00 -21.10 -26.23
C GLN A 163 -2.44 -21.49 -26.60
N ALA A 164 -2.61 -22.62 -27.27
CA ALA A 164 -3.93 -23.22 -27.48
C ALA A 164 -4.54 -23.62 -26.13
N ASP A 165 -5.87 -23.74 -26.05
CA ASP A 165 -6.57 -24.05 -24.80
C ASP A 165 -6.11 -25.36 -24.13
N SER A 166 -5.68 -26.34 -24.93
CA SER A 166 -5.15 -27.63 -24.47
C SER A 166 -3.65 -27.61 -24.13
N VAL A 167 -2.97 -26.46 -24.29
CA VAL A 167 -1.53 -26.30 -24.08
C VAL A 167 -1.29 -25.32 -22.95
N ARG A 168 -0.26 -25.59 -22.14
CA ARG A 168 0.20 -24.70 -21.09
C ARG A 168 1.67 -24.39 -21.33
N GLY A 169 1.96 -23.14 -21.69
CA GLY A 169 3.33 -22.67 -21.84
C GLY A 169 4.00 -22.57 -20.48
N SER A 170 5.30 -22.85 -20.37
CA SER A 170 6.05 -22.68 -19.13
C SER A 170 7.40 -22.02 -19.37
N ASP A 171 7.88 -21.27 -18.38
CA ASP A 171 9.22 -20.67 -18.34
C ASP A 171 9.53 -19.82 -19.57
N ILE A 172 8.84 -18.68 -19.68
CA ILE A 172 9.01 -17.73 -20.77
C ILE A 172 9.54 -16.43 -20.19
N ARG A 173 10.72 -16.02 -20.66
CA ARG A 173 11.41 -14.80 -20.23
C ARG A 173 11.51 -13.81 -21.38
N ILE A 174 11.10 -12.56 -21.16
CA ILE A 174 11.23 -11.46 -22.13
C ILE A 174 11.93 -10.31 -21.42
N MET A 175 13.17 -10.01 -21.82
CA MET A 175 14.03 -9.13 -21.04
C MET A 175 14.80 -8.12 -21.88
N ASN A 176 14.87 -6.89 -21.38
CA ASN A 176 15.62 -5.80 -22.00
C ASN A 176 15.29 -5.56 -23.49
N CYS A 177 14.03 -5.71 -23.89
CA CYS A 177 13.56 -5.35 -25.23
C CYS A 177 13.01 -3.92 -25.25
N ASP A 178 13.22 -3.21 -26.36
CA ASP A 178 12.60 -1.92 -26.66
C ASP A 178 11.48 -2.15 -27.68
N ILE A 179 10.24 -2.11 -27.23
CA ILE A 179 9.04 -2.32 -28.04
C ILE A 179 8.37 -0.98 -28.26
N HIS A 180 8.34 -0.48 -29.49
CA HIS A 180 7.75 0.82 -29.76
C HIS A 180 7.05 0.91 -31.10
N ASP A 181 6.17 1.90 -31.24
CA ASP A 181 5.39 2.12 -32.47
C ASP A 181 4.62 0.85 -32.91
N VAL A 182 4.11 0.11 -31.91
CA VAL A 182 3.18 -0.99 -32.12
C VAL A 182 1.78 -0.41 -32.21
N LYS A 183 1.32 -0.13 -33.44
CA LYS A 183 0.14 0.70 -33.69
C LYS A 183 -0.93 -0.10 -34.42
N SER A 184 -1.91 -0.59 -33.68
CA SER A 184 -3.17 -1.08 -34.24
C SER A 184 -4.00 0.09 -34.81
N ALA A 185 -5.01 -0.25 -35.63
CA ALA A 185 -6.01 0.69 -36.11
C ALA A 185 -6.70 1.47 -34.97
N PRO A 186 -7.30 2.66 -35.27
CA PRO A 186 -7.95 3.50 -34.27
C PRO A 186 -8.94 2.71 -33.40
N GLY A 187 -8.92 2.96 -32.08
CA GLY A 187 -9.68 2.19 -31.08
C GLY A 187 -11.21 2.23 -31.20
N THR A 188 -11.77 2.94 -32.18
CA THR A 188 -13.20 2.92 -32.52
C THR A 188 -13.57 1.81 -33.52
N SER A 189 -12.59 1.12 -34.10
CA SER A 189 -12.80 -0.07 -34.90
C SER A 189 -13.01 -1.30 -34.01
N THR A 190 -13.97 -2.15 -34.36
CA THR A 190 -14.23 -3.45 -33.70
C THR A 190 -13.06 -4.45 -33.78
N VAL A 191 -12.04 -4.17 -34.61
CA VAL A 191 -10.86 -5.04 -34.77
C VAL A 191 -9.69 -4.62 -33.87
N SER A 192 -9.63 -3.37 -33.41
CA SER A 192 -8.69 -2.95 -32.36
C SER A 192 -9.23 -3.46 -31.03
N ASN A 193 -8.65 -4.54 -30.54
CA ASN A 193 -9.18 -5.25 -29.38
C ASN A 193 -8.09 -5.46 -28.33
N LYS A 194 -8.53 -5.81 -27.13
CA LYS A 194 -7.74 -6.04 -25.92
C LYS A 194 -6.69 -7.18 -26.02
N SER A 195 -6.49 -7.75 -27.22
CA SER A 195 -5.41 -8.70 -27.55
C SER A 195 -4.29 -8.10 -28.40
N SER A 196 -4.26 -6.78 -28.65
CA SER A 196 -3.20 -6.09 -29.40
C SER A 196 -2.36 -5.19 -28.50
N GLY A 197 -1.14 -4.83 -28.92
CA GLY A 197 -0.26 -3.95 -28.15
C GLY A 197 1.17 -4.47 -27.98
N GLY A 198 1.88 -3.96 -26.97
CA GLY A 198 3.30 -4.24 -26.77
C GLY A 198 3.64 -5.72 -26.62
N ILE A 199 3.33 -6.32 -25.47
CA ILE A 199 3.61 -7.71 -25.14
C ILE A 199 2.33 -8.42 -24.69
N ILE A 200 1.90 -9.43 -25.43
CA ILE A 200 0.61 -10.09 -25.21
C ILE A 200 0.79 -11.60 -25.03
N PHE A 201 0.26 -12.13 -23.95
CA PHE A 201 0.17 -13.56 -23.68
C PHE A 201 -1.27 -14.05 -23.88
N GLY A 202 -1.49 -14.87 -24.90
CA GLY A 202 -2.76 -15.57 -25.13
C GLY A 202 -2.69 -17.02 -24.66
N GLY A 203 -3.74 -17.49 -23.97
CA GLY A 203 -3.79 -18.83 -23.41
C GLY A 203 -3.10 -18.95 -22.05
N ASN A 204 -2.99 -20.19 -21.54
CA ASN A 204 -2.47 -20.46 -20.20
C ASN A 204 -0.93 -20.54 -20.19
N THR A 205 -0.28 -19.83 -19.27
CA THR A 205 1.18 -19.85 -19.08
C THR A 205 1.59 -19.97 -17.62
N ASP A 206 2.77 -20.54 -17.38
CA ASP A 206 3.39 -20.67 -16.08
C ASP A 206 4.80 -20.09 -16.05
N ASN A 207 5.19 -19.54 -14.91
CA ASN A 207 6.55 -19.09 -14.67
C ASN A 207 7.02 -18.10 -15.74
N VAL A 208 6.26 -17.02 -15.92
CA VAL A 208 6.57 -15.97 -16.89
C VAL A 208 7.34 -14.85 -16.19
N LEU A 209 8.40 -14.36 -16.83
CA LEU A 209 9.11 -13.16 -16.41
C LEU A 209 9.19 -12.18 -17.58
N VAL A 210 8.58 -11.01 -17.43
CA VAL A 210 8.75 -9.88 -18.35
C VAL A 210 9.46 -8.78 -17.59
N GLN A 211 10.75 -8.58 -17.87
CA GLN A 211 11.61 -7.74 -17.03
C GLN A 211 12.45 -6.71 -17.79
N SER A 212 12.56 -5.49 -17.25
CA SER A 212 13.44 -4.45 -17.79
C SER A 212 13.15 -4.09 -19.25
N ASN A 213 11.91 -4.25 -19.71
CA ASN A 213 11.52 -3.88 -21.08
C ASN A 213 11.01 -2.43 -21.13
N THR A 214 11.19 -1.79 -22.27
CA THR A 214 10.60 -0.50 -22.60
C THR A 214 9.44 -0.72 -23.57
N VAL A 215 8.22 -0.28 -23.25
CA VAL A 215 7.08 -0.28 -24.18
C VAL A 215 6.61 1.15 -24.41
N LYS A 216 6.73 1.67 -25.65
CA LYS A 216 6.36 3.07 -25.96
C LYS A 216 5.42 3.20 -27.15
N ASN A 217 4.54 4.19 -27.11
CA ASN A 217 3.71 4.60 -28.25
C ASN A 217 2.90 3.41 -28.83
N SER A 218 2.25 2.64 -27.96
CA SER A 218 1.56 1.41 -28.34
C SER A 218 0.04 1.56 -28.31
N THR A 219 -0.61 0.89 -29.26
CA THR A 219 -2.06 0.66 -29.29
C THR A 219 -2.37 -0.83 -29.50
N LEU A 220 -3.23 -1.48 -28.72
CA LEU A 220 -4.04 -0.90 -27.63
C LEU A 220 -3.37 -1.01 -26.25
N GLU A 221 -2.77 -2.15 -25.94
CA GLU A 221 -2.28 -2.50 -24.60
C GLU A 221 -0.76 -2.33 -24.45
N GLY A 222 -0.28 -2.19 -23.22
CA GLY A 222 1.16 -2.25 -22.91
C GLY A 222 1.64 -3.70 -22.79
N ILE A 223 1.41 -4.32 -21.63
CA ILE A 223 1.77 -5.71 -21.35
C ILE A 223 0.57 -6.42 -20.71
N ARG A 224 0.20 -7.59 -21.25
CA ARG A 224 -1.04 -8.26 -20.81
C ARG A 224 -0.98 -9.77 -20.89
N THR A 225 -1.58 -10.42 -19.88
CA THR A 225 -2.14 -11.77 -20.00
C THR A 225 -3.61 -11.71 -20.42
N LEU A 226 -4.02 -12.55 -21.36
CA LEU A 226 -5.42 -12.70 -21.76
C LEU A 226 -6.10 -13.77 -20.90
N GLY A 227 -7.42 -13.68 -20.78
CA GLY A 227 -8.20 -14.73 -20.14
C GLY A 227 -8.23 -16.01 -20.99
N ALA A 228 -8.02 -17.15 -20.34
CA ALA A 228 -8.14 -18.50 -20.91
C ALA A 228 -9.03 -19.38 -20.01
N PRO A 229 -9.45 -20.59 -20.44
CA PRO A 229 -10.26 -21.49 -19.61
C PRO A 229 -9.62 -21.86 -18.25
N GLY A 230 -8.30 -21.76 -18.15
CA GLY A 230 -7.53 -21.92 -16.91
C GLY A 230 -6.98 -20.59 -16.38
N LYS A 231 -6.19 -20.66 -15.30
CA LYS A 231 -5.41 -19.52 -14.80
C LYS A 231 -3.92 -19.75 -14.97
N SER A 232 -3.21 -18.73 -15.45
CA SER A 232 -1.75 -18.70 -15.49
C SER A 232 -1.18 -18.58 -14.07
N THR A 233 -0.04 -19.21 -13.77
CA THR A 233 0.56 -19.13 -12.42
C THR A 233 1.96 -18.53 -12.48
N ASN A 234 2.33 -17.79 -11.43
CA ASN A 234 3.67 -17.20 -11.30
C ASN A 234 4.05 -16.35 -12.53
N VAL A 235 3.17 -15.43 -12.90
CA VAL A 235 3.41 -14.44 -13.96
C VAL A 235 3.94 -13.17 -13.31
N VAL A 236 5.17 -12.79 -13.63
CA VAL A 236 5.84 -11.64 -13.03
C VAL A 236 6.19 -10.62 -14.12
N PHE A 237 5.61 -9.43 -14.02
CA PHE A 237 5.96 -8.27 -14.83
C PHE A 237 6.71 -7.28 -13.96
N ASP A 238 8.01 -7.18 -14.16
CA ASP A 238 8.92 -6.49 -13.25
C ASP A 238 9.80 -5.42 -13.92
N GLN A 239 10.00 -4.27 -13.29
CA GLN A 239 10.96 -3.27 -13.76
C GLN A 239 10.77 -2.82 -15.22
N ASN A 240 9.54 -2.86 -15.75
CA ASN A 240 9.26 -2.40 -17.11
C ASN A 240 8.96 -0.89 -17.10
N TYR A 241 9.33 -0.21 -18.18
CA TYR A 241 8.98 1.19 -18.43
C TYR A 241 7.94 1.27 -19.54
N LEU A 242 6.77 1.81 -19.23
CA LEU A 242 5.66 1.97 -20.17
C LEU A 242 5.36 3.46 -20.37
N GLU A 243 5.29 3.89 -21.62
CA GLU A 243 5.03 5.30 -21.96
C GLU A 243 4.07 5.45 -23.14
N ASN A 244 3.11 6.37 -23.03
CA ASN A 244 2.16 6.69 -24.09
C ASN A 244 1.46 5.43 -24.61
N ILE A 245 0.78 4.73 -23.70
CA ILE A 245 -0.06 3.58 -24.02
C ILE A 245 -1.52 4.03 -24.12
N LEU A 246 -2.15 3.80 -25.28
CA LEU A 246 -3.51 4.30 -25.54
C LEU A 246 -4.52 3.68 -24.56
N GLY A 247 -4.49 2.36 -24.42
CA GLY A 247 -5.32 1.58 -23.53
C GLY A 247 -4.61 1.26 -22.21
N ASP A 248 -4.80 0.04 -21.71
CA ASP A 248 -4.27 -0.35 -20.40
C ASP A 248 -2.73 -0.47 -20.41
N GLY A 249 -2.09 -0.11 -19.30
CA GLY A 249 -0.63 -0.25 -19.15
C GLY A 249 -0.22 -1.70 -18.94
N ILE A 250 -0.46 -2.23 -17.74
CA ILE A 250 -0.23 -3.63 -17.37
C ILE A 250 -1.53 -4.27 -16.91
N VAL A 251 -1.83 -5.45 -17.45
CA VAL A 251 -3.01 -6.24 -17.05
C VAL A 251 -2.64 -7.69 -16.73
N LEU A 252 -2.97 -8.11 -15.52
CA LEU A 252 -2.87 -9.48 -15.04
C LEU A 252 -4.26 -10.11 -15.03
N SER A 253 -4.64 -10.76 -16.14
CA SER A 253 -5.94 -11.42 -16.32
C SER A 253 -5.81 -12.93 -16.14
N ASN A 254 -6.75 -13.53 -15.40
CA ASN A 254 -6.80 -14.97 -15.14
C ASN A 254 -5.47 -15.51 -14.58
N VAL A 255 -4.97 -14.91 -13.49
CA VAL A 255 -3.70 -15.33 -12.88
C VAL A 255 -3.84 -15.81 -11.43
N ILE A 256 -2.86 -16.55 -10.94
CA ILE A 256 -2.71 -16.95 -9.52
C ILE A 256 -1.27 -16.71 -9.08
N ASN A 257 -1.09 -16.13 -7.88
CA ASN A 257 0.21 -15.90 -7.24
C ASN A 257 1.20 -15.19 -8.18
N SER A 258 0.73 -14.14 -8.83
CA SER A 258 1.46 -13.38 -9.83
C SER A 258 1.87 -12.01 -9.28
N ALA A 259 2.64 -11.25 -10.05
CA ALA A 259 3.08 -9.94 -9.60
C ALA A 259 3.28 -8.92 -10.73
N ALA A 260 2.93 -7.67 -10.45
CA ALA A 260 3.39 -6.50 -11.19
C ALA A 260 4.22 -5.64 -10.25
N THR A 261 5.54 -5.62 -10.42
CA THR A 261 6.45 -4.93 -9.48
C THR A 261 7.43 -3.98 -10.13
N ARG A 262 7.77 -2.89 -9.43
CA ARG A 262 8.83 -1.95 -9.86
C ARG A 262 8.65 -1.37 -11.28
N ASN A 263 7.43 -1.39 -11.82
CA ASN A 263 7.17 -0.86 -13.16
C ASN A 263 6.91 0.65 -13.07
N THR A 264 7.32 1.37 -14.10
CA THR A 264 7.11 2.81 -14.23
C THR A 264 6.18 3.08 -15.41
N PHE A 265 5.13 3.84 -15.18
CA PHE A 265 4.09 4.16 -16.16
C PHE A 265 3.99 5.67 -16.34
N ASN A 266 4.24 6.15 -17.55
CA ASN A 266 4.07 7.55 -17.91
C ASN A 266 2.99 7.69 -18.97
N ASN A 267 1.89 8.38 -18.64
CA ASN A 267 0.81 8.67 -19.59
C ASN A 267 0.25 7.39 -20.26
N CYS A 268 0.01 6.35 -19.47
CA CYS A 268 -0.76 5.17 -19.88
C CYS A 268 -2.27 5.43 -19.72
N ALA A 269 -3.13 4.60 -20.32
CA ALA A 269 -4.59 4.80 -20.31
C ALA A 269 -5.00 6.21 -20.78
N TYR A 270 -4.28 6.78 -21.76
CA TYR A 270 -4.50 8.17 -22.16
C TYR A 270 -5.71 8.35 -23.10
N SER A 271 -6.37 7.27 -23.53
CA SER A 271 -7.56 7.33 -24.38
C SER A 271 -8.65 8.25 -23.80
N THR A 272 -9.17 9.15 -24.63
CA THR A 272 -10.27 10.08 -24.31
C THR A 272 -11.61 9.65 -24.91
N THR A 273 -11.67 8.47 -25.54
CA THR A 273 -12.91 7.89 -26.05
C THR A 273 -13.80 7.41 -24.90
N SER A 274 -14.97 6.84 -25.20
CA SER A 274 -15.86 6.25 -24.18
C SER A 274 -15.39 4.89 -23.65
N LEU A 275 -14.37 4.29 -24.27
CA LEU A 275 -13.82 2.99 -23.84
C LEU A 275 -12.97 3.16 -22.58
N ASN A 276 -13.11 2.20 -21.67
CA ASN A 276 -12.51 2.26 -20.35
C ASN A 276 -11.18 1.52 -20.27
N TYR A 277 -10.21 2.16 -19.61
CA TYR A 277 -8.85 1.66 -19.41
C TYR A 277 -8.30 2.13 -18.07
N ALA A 278 -7.48 1.30 -17.43
CA ALA A 278 -6.73 1.62 -16.20
C ALA A 278 -5.24 1.32 -16.40
N VAL A 279 -4.38 1.86 -15.53
CA VAL A 279 -2.93 1.77 -15.76
C VAL A 279 -2.37 0.40 -15.38
N CYS A 280 -2.54 -0.04 -14.14
CA CYS A 280 -2.03 -1.34 -13.68
C CYS A 280 -3.09 -2.09 -12.88
N TRP A 281 -3.59 -3.21 -13.41
CA TRP A 281 -4.77 -3.83 -12.83
C TRP A 281 -4.86 -5.35 -12.99
N THR A 282 -5.74 -5.92 -12.18
CA THR A 282 -5.93 -7.36 -12.03
C THR A 282 -7.40 -7.71 -12.27
N ILE A 283 -7.66 -8.80 -13.00
CA ILE A 283 -9.01 -9.33 -13.20
C ILE A 283 -9.00 -10.84 -13.12
N ASN A 284 -9.98 -11.40 -12.43
CA ASN A 284 -10.05 -12.82 -12.18
C ASN A 284 -8.70 -13.34 -11.65
N SER A 285 -8.14 -12.60 -10.70
CA SER A 285 -6.82 -12.82 -10.14
C SER A 285 -6.93 -13.35 -8.70
N ILE A 286 -5.98 -14.18 -8.28
CA ILE A 286 -5.95 -14.74 -6.93
C ILE A 286 -4.56 -14.57 -6.32
N GLY A 287 -4.48 -13.83 -5.20
CA GLY A 287 -3.24 -13.67 -4.43
C GLY A 287 -2.12 -12.96 -5.20
N THR A 288 -2.46 -12.10 -6.16
CA THR A 288 -1.49 -11.33 -6.95
C THR A 288 -1.03 -10.09 -6.21
N ARG A 289 0.24 -9.72 -6.41
CA ARG A 289 0.88 -8.58 -5.75
C ARG A 289 1.20 -7.48 -6.75
N VAL A 290 0.67 -6.29 -6.53
CA VAL A 290 0.97 -5.07 -7.27
C VAL A 290 1.77 -4.14 -6.35
N ALA A 291 3.08 -4.06 -6.52
CA ALA A 291 3.93 -3.35 -5.57
C ALA A 291 5.12 -2.59 -6.15
N PHE A 292 5.52 -1.51 -5.48
CA PHE A 292 6.66 -0.67 -5.88
C PHE A 292 6.54 -0.04 -7.27
N ASN A 293 5.34 0.07 -7.82
CA ASN A 293 5.13 0.68 -9.13
C ASN A 293 5.01 2.20 -9.01
N GLU A 294 5.41 2.90 -10.06
CA GLU A 294 5.24 4.35 -10.20
C GLU A 294 4.28 4.66 -11.35
N VAL A 295 3.18 5.37 -11.09
CA VAL A 295 2.18 5.73 -12.11
C VAL A 295 1.99 7.25 -12.17
N PHE A 296 2.20 7.85 -13.34
CA PHE A 296 2.06 9.30 -13.46
C PHE A 296 1.60 9.79 -14.84
N ASN A 297 1.10 11.03 -14.84
CA ASN A 297 0.62 11.75 -16.03
C ASN A 297 -0.53 11.05 -16.78
N THR A 298 -1.33 10.20 -16.14
CA THR A 298 -2.51 9.59 -16.79
C THR A 298 -3.54 10.66 -17.14
N LYS A 299 -3.93 10.75 -18.42
CA LYS A 299 -4.82 11.82 -18.94
C LYS A 299 -6.23 11.37 -19.30
N GLY A 300 -6.48 10.07 -19.43
CA GLY A 300 -7.67 9.51 -20.07
C GLY A 300 -8.40 8.48 -19.21
N GLY A 301 -8.74 7.35 -19.83
CA GLY A 301 -9.32 6.17 -19.17
C GLY A 301 -10.81 5.96 -19.39
N GLY A 302 -11.43 6.67 -20.33
CA GLY A 302 -12.85 6.51 -20.60
C GLY A 302 -13.77 7.25 -19.63
N VAL A 303 -15.05 6.87 -19.64
CA VAL A 303 -16.12 7.54 -18.86
C VAL A 303 -16.09 7.12 -17.40
N ASN A 304 -15.63 5.90 -17.10
CA ASN A 304 -15.67 5.36 -15.75
C ASN A 304 -14.29 5.05 -15.16
N ASP A 305 -13.23 4.97 -15.98
CA ASP A 305 -11.93 4.48 -15.52
C ASP A 305 -10.80 5.54 -15.62
N GLY A 306 -9.57 5.07 -15.79
CA GLY A 306 -8.32 5.82 -15.83
C GLY A 306 -7.56 5.81 -14.52
N GLN A 307 -7.94 4.94 -13.59
CA GLN A 307 -7.30 4.82 -12.29
C GLN A 307 -5.87 4.31 -12.44
N SER A 308 -5.01 4.74 -11.51
CA SER A 308 -3.64 4.22 -11.42
C SER A 308 -3.65 2.72 -11.18
N PHE A 309 -4.55 2.25 -10.31
CA PHE A 309 -4.71 0.84 -9.96
C PHE A 309 -6.17 0.38 -10.03
N ASP A 310 -6.40 -0.89 -10.32
CA ASP A 310 -7.74 -1.47 -10.32
C ASP A 310 -7.75 -2.94 -9.86
N ALA A 311 -8.61 -3.21 -8.89
CA ALA A 311 -9.02 -4.56 -8.50
C ALA A 311 -10.37 -4.87 -9.17
N ASP A 312 -10.30 -5.46 -10.36
CA ASP A 312 -11.45 -5.69 -11.21
C ASP A 312 -12.21 -6.97 -10.77
N LEU A 313 -13.22 -7.37 -11.55
CA LEU A 313 -14.13 -8.47 -11.31
C LEU A 313 -13.40 -9.75 -10.97
N THR A 314 -13.96 -10.50 -10.02
CA THR A 314 -13.51 -11.84 -9.59
C THR A 314 -12.07 -11.88 -9.04
N THR A 315 -11.53 -10.74 -8.64
CA THR A 315 -10.25 -10.63 -7.94
C THR A 315 -10.40 -10.99 -6.46
N ASP A 316 -9.53 -11.86 -5.95
CA ASP A 316 -9.61 -12.41 -4.59
C ASP A 316 -8.24 -12.47 -3.90
N GLY A 317 -8.04 -11.66 -2.86
CA GLY A 317 -6.83 -11.72 -2.03
C GLY A 317 -5.62 -10.96 -2.58
N ASP A 318 -5.82 -10.15 -3.62
CA ASP A 318 -4.75 -9.35 -4.22
C ASP A 318 -4.31 -8.19 -3.30
N ILE A 319 -3.02 -7.84 -3.39
CA ILE A 319 -2.37 -6.86 -2.52
C ILE A 319 -1.75 -5.74 -3.37
N PHE A 320 -2.15 -4.50 -3.10
CA PHE A 320 -1.62 -3.27 -3.68
C PHE A 320 -0.80 -2.53 -2.61
N GLU A 321 0.52 -2.55 -2.70
CA GLU A 321 1.38 -1.98 -1.66
C GLU A 321 2.65 -1.29 -2.14
N TYR A 322 3.11 -0.29 -1.40
CA TYR A 322 4.37 0.40 -1.69
C TYR A 322 4.40 1.08 -3.07
N ASN A 323 3.23 1.32 -3.68
CA ASN A 323 3.14 2.00 -4.95
C ASN A 323 3.14 3.52 -4.76
N TYR A 324 3.70 4.21 -5.75
CA TYR A 324 3.67 5.65 -5.88
C TYR A 324 2.84 6.03 -7.09
N SER A 325 1.86 6.89 -6.93
CA SER A 325 1.14 7.47 -8.04
C SER A 325 1.07 8.99 -7.89
N HIS A 326 1.27 9.71 -8.98
CA HIS A 326 1.23 11.15 -8.92
C HIS A 326 0.80 11.83 -10.22
N ASP A 327 0.20 13.00 -10.06
CA ASP A 327 -0.22 13.87 -11.16
C ASP A 327 -1.15 13.17 -12.17
N ASN A 328 -1.93 12.17 -11.72
CA ASN A 328 -2.91 11.51 -12.56
C ASN A 328 -4.23 12.28 -12.57
N LYS A 329 -4.80 12.47 -13.76
CA LYS A 329 -6.09 13.17 -13.92
C LYS A 329 -7.25 12.45 -13.24
N ARG A 330 -7.09 11.17 -12.96
CA ARG A 330 -8.11 10.22 -12.51
C ARG A 330 -7.78 9.65 -11.13
N ALA A 331 -8.72 8.87 -10.59
CA ALA A 331 -8.68 8.37 -9.23
C ALA A 331 -7.45 7.47 -8.98
N PHE A 332 -7.07 7.30 -7.71
CA PHE A 332 -5.98 6.40 -7.32
C PHE A 332 -6.35 4.95 -7.63
N MET A 333 -7.54 4.50 -7.21
CA MET A 333 -7.90 3.09 -7.33
C MET A 333 -9.38 2.81 -7.60
N LEU A 334 -9.65 1.78 -8.41
CA LEU A 334 -10.96 1.17 -8.65
C LEU A 334 -11.10 -0.17 -7.91
N PHE A 335 -12.31 -0.42 -7.39
CA PHE A 335 -12.76 -1.71 -6.87
C PHE A 335 -14.07 -2.11 -7.57
N MET A 336 -14.02 -3.14 -8.40
CA MET A 336 -15.22 -3.64 -9.09
C MET A 336 -16.06 -4.55 -8.19
N ASN A 337 -17.33 -4.74 -8.57
CA ASN A 337 -18.38 -5.33 -7.71
C ASN A 337 -17.97 -6.62 -6.97
N SER A 338 -17.34 -7.57 -7.66
CA SER A 338 -16.97 -8.88 -7.09
C SER A 338 -15.54 -8.97 -6.55
N SER A 339 -14.78 -7.87 -6.51
CA SER A 339 -13.46 -7.82 -5.88
C SER A 339 -13.58 -7.98 -4.36
N LYS A 340 -12.79 -8.88 -3.78
CA LYS A 340 -12.87 -9.21 -2.35
C LYS A 340 -11.51 -9.58 -1.76
N ASN A 341 -11.40 -9.47 -0.43
CA ASN A 341 -10.17 -9.73 0.32
C ASN A 341 -8.98 -8.88 -0.16
N ILE A 342 -9.25 -7.75 -0.81
CA ILE A 342 -8.23 -6.87 -1.36
C ILE A 342 -7.55 -6.10 -0.23
N ILE A 343 -6.23 -6.05 -0.25
CA ILE A 343 -5.42 -5.25 0.68
C ILE A 343 -4.77 -4.10 -0.08
N VAL A 344 -4.95 -2.87 0.41
CA VAL A 344 -4.32 -1.66 -0.13
C VAL A 344 -3.58 -0.97 0.99
N ARG A 345 -2.24 -0.99 0.97
CA ARG A 345 -1.45 -0.50 2.10
C ARG A 345 -0.13 0.15 1.75
N TYR A 346 0.31 1.10 2.56
CA TYR A 346 1.62 1.74 2.43
C TYR A 346 1.86 2.31 1.02
N ASN A 347 0.83 2.82 0.36
CA ASN A 347 0.96 3.52 -0.92
C ASN A 347 1.01 5.04 -0.71
N LEU A 348 1.70 5.73 -1.63
CA LEU A 348 1.70 7.18 -1.74
C LEU A 348 0.93 7.58 -3.01
N SER A 349 -0.09 8.42 -2.87
CA SER A 349 -0.83 9.00 -4.01
C SER A 349 -0.80 10.52 -3.88
N ILE A 350 -0.05 11.17 -4.76
CA ILE A 350 0.32 12.59 -4.65
C ILE A 350 -0.21 13.36 -5.86
N ASN A 351 -1.21 14.20 -5.65
CA ASN A 351 -1.86 14.99 -6.70
C ASN A 351 -2.54 14.15 -7.80
N ASP A 352 -3.02 12.97 -7.45
CA ASP A 352 -3.99 12.21 -8.24
C ASP A 352 -5.41 12.80 -8.09
N ALA A 353 -6.36 12.23 -8.84
CA ALA A 353 -7.76 12.64 -8.84
C ALA A 353 -8.00 14.11 -9.22
N GLN A 354 -7.22 14.64 -10.16
CA GLN A 354 -7.36 16.03 -10.62
C GLN A 354 -8.70 16.33 -11.31
N THR A 355 -9.51 15.31 -11.61
CA THR A 355 -10.93 15.45 -11.96
C THR A 355 -11.78 15.19 -10.72
N PRO A 356 -12.26 16.23 -10.00
CA PRO A 356 -12.84 16.09 -8.66
C PRO A 356 -14.05 15.14 -8.60
N SER A 357 -14.84 15.09 -9.68
CA SER A 357 -16.08 14.32 -9.77
C SER A 357 -15.89 12.81 -9.86
N TYR A 358 -14.65 12.31 -10.03
CA TYR A 358 -14.33 10.88 -10.08
C TYR A 358 -13.93 10.32 -8.71
N GLY A 359 -13.67 11.21 -7.74
CA GLY A 359 -13.22 10.84 -6.41
C GLY A 359 -11.79 10.29 -6.36
N LEU A 360 -11.32 9.99 -5.15
CA LEU A 360 -10.02 9.36 -4.94
C LEU A 360 -10.08 7.84 -5.15
N PHE A 361 -11.23 7.25 -4.81
CA PHE A 361 -11.56 5.85 -5.04
C PHE A 361 -12.87 5.73 -5.80
N LEU A 362 -12.91 4.85 -6.79
CA LEU A 362 -14.16 4.36 -7.37
C LEU A 362 -14.48 3.00 -6.74
N TYR A 363 -15.49 2.94 -5.88
CA TYR A 363 -15.70 1.81 -4.96
C TYR A 363 -17.05 1.11 -5.16
N ILE A 364 -17.10 0.20 -6.13
CA ILE A 364 -18.32 -0.51 -6.54
C ILE A 364 -18.44 -1.87 -5.82
N SER A 365 -17.35 -2.38 -5.23
CA SER A 365 -17.33 -3.66 -4.52
C SER A 365 -18.44 -3.76 -3.47
N THR A 366 -19.12 -4.90 -3.48
CA THR A 366 -20.13 -5.25 -2.45
C THR A 366 -19.54 -6.11 -1.33
N SER A 367 -18.25 -6.47 -1.42
CA SER A 367 -17.56 -7.22 -0.38
C SER A 367 -17.23 -6.33 0.82
N THR A 368 -17.40 -6.86 2.03
CA THR A 368 -17.02 -6.19 3.29
C THR A 368 -15.61 -6.56 3.77
N SER A 369 -14.91 -7.42 3.02
CA SER A 369 -13.61 -7.99 3.45
C SER A 369 -12.38 -7.19 2.99
N ASN A 370 -12.59 -6.15 2.18
CA ASN A 370 -11.51 -5.32 1.66
C ASN A 370 -10.92 -4.44 2.77
N LYS A 371 -9.62 -4.14 2.67
CA LYS A 371 -8.89 -3.35 3.67
C LYS A 371 -8.00 -2.32 2.99
N ILE A 372 -8.23 -1.05 3.28
CA ILE A 372 -7.42 0.07 2.83
C ILE A 372 -6.79 0.70 4.07
N TYR A 373 -5.48 0.56 4.26
CA TYR A 373 -4.85 1.07 5.47
C TYR A 373 -3.42 1.56 5.33
N ASN A 374 -3.01 2.49 6.19
CA ASN A 374 -1.65 3.02 6.21
C ASN A 374 -1.19 3.56 4.84
N ASN A 375 -2.07 4.23 4.11
CA ASN A 375 -1.70 4.95 2.88
C ASN A 375 -1.64 6.46 3.16
N THR A 376 -0.88 7.20 2.35
CA THR A 376 -0.87 8.67 2.39
C THR A 376 -1.34 9.22 1.06
N PHE A 377 -2.42 10.00 1.11
CA PHE A 377 -3.03 10.67 -0.03
C PHE A 377 -2.88 12.17 0.14
N TYR A 378 -2.19 12.80 -0.80
CA TYR A 378 -2.06 14.25 -0.88
C TYR A 378 -2.84 14.75 -2.10
N ILE A 379 -3.79 15.64 -1.88
CA ILE A 379 -4.69 16.20 -2.88
C ILE A 379 -4.37 17.69 -2.99
N LYS A 380 -3.76 18.11 -4.09
CA LYS A 380 -3.43 19.52 -4.30
C LYS A 380 -4.66 20.38 -4.60
N GLY A 381 -5.64 19.81 -5.29
CA GLY A 381 -6.86 20.50 -5.71
C GLY A 381 -8.04 20.29 -4.78
N ASN A 382 -9.24 20.49 -5.35
CA ASN A 382 -10.50 20.11 -4.71
C ASN A 382 -10.88 18.67 -5.10
N LEU A 383 -11.66 18.03 -4.26
CA LEU A 383 -12.22 16.70 -4.48
C LEU A 383 -13.70 16.68 -4.08
N ASP A 384 -14.57 16.10 -4.90
CA ASP A 384 -15.98 16.01 -4.53
C ASP A 384 -16.21 14.89 -3.51
N TYR A 385 -15.50 13.76 -3.65
CA TYR A 385 -15.70 12.55 -2.85
C TYR A 385 -14.37 11.84 -2.57
N ILE A 386 -14.16 11.32 -1.36
CA ILE A 386 -13.11 10.30 -1.15
C ILE A 386 -13.51 9.02 -1.87
N PHE A 387 -14.73 8.52 -1.59
CA PHE A 387 -15.31 7.33 -2.22
C PHE A 387 -16.45 7.71 -3.15
N LYS A 388 -16.34 7.28 -4.40
CA LYS A 388 -17.38 7.45 -5.41
C LYS A 388 -18.01 6.10 -5.77
N SER A 389 -19.29 6.14 -6.11
CA SER A 389 -20.08 5.04 -6.69
C SER A 389 -20.24 3.85 -5.77
N GLY A 390 -21.16 3.95 -4.81
CA GLY A 390 -21.51 2.85 -3.91
C GLY A 390 -21.38 3.25 -2.46
N ALA A 391 -22.07 2.54 -1.58
CA ALA A 391 -21.86 2.72 -0.14
C ALA A 391 -20.59 1.97 0.25
N PHE A 392 -19.54 2.70 0.62
CA PHE A 392 -18.35 2.06 1.20
C PHE A 392 -18.78 1.20 2.41
N ASN A 393 -18.21 0.02 2.52
CA ASN A 393 -18.71 -1.06 3.38
C ASN A 393 -17.60 -1.90 4.03
N SER A 394 -16.37 -1.42 3.99
CA SER A 394 -15.14 -2.16 4.27
C SER A 394 -14.27 -1.44 5.31
N VAL A 395 -12.99 -1.82 5.43
CA VAL A 395 -12.06 -1.20 6.40
C VAL A 395 -11.25 -0.09 5.75
N PHE A 396 -11.25 1.10 6.36
CA PHE A 396 -10.40 2.24 6.02
C PHE A 396 -9.70 2.72 7.30
N ASN A 397 -8.47 2.27 7.55
CA ASN A 397 -7.77 2.53 8.81
C ASN A 397 -6.39 3.16 8.63
N ASN A 398 -5.93 3.98 9.56
CA ASN A 398 -4.55 4.50 9.57
C ASN A 398 -4.13 5.27 8.31
N ASN A 399 -5.06 5.74 7.46
CA ASN A 399 -4.71 6.49 6.26
C ASN A 399 -4.55 7.98 6.60
N ILE A 400 -3.74 8.71 5.82
CA ILE A 400 -3.72 10.16 5.82
C ILE A 400 -4.42 10.66 4.55
N ILE A 401 -5.45 11.47 4.70
CA ILE A 401 -6.01 12.31 3.64
C ILE A 401 -5.57 13.74 3.94
N TYR A 402 -4.67 14.28 3.12
CA TYR A 402 -4.26 15.68 3.14
C TYR A 402 -4.79 16.36 1.89
N ALA A 403 -5.55 17.44 2.02
CA ALA A 403 -5.97 18.28 0.91
C ALA A 403 -5.50 19.73 1.11
N GLU A 404 -5.01 20.38 0.06
CA GLU A 404 -4.81 21.84 0.06
C GLU A 404 -6.11 22.58 -0.24
N GLY A 405 -6.95 22.00 -1.11
CA GLY A 405 -8.30 22.47 -1.40
C GLY A 405 -9.35 21.86 -0.48
N THR A 406 -10.58 21.76 -0.99
CA THR A 406 -11.71 21.18 -0.27
C THR A 406 -11.92 19.71 -0.63
N VAL A 407 -12.35 18.91 0.35
CA VAL A 407 -12.97 17.60 0.10
C VAL A 407 -14.42 17.69 0.54
N SER A 408 -15.35 17.67 -0.42
CA SER A 408 -16.75 18.03 -0.15
C SER A 408 -17.49 16.96 0.66
N LYS A 409 -17.24 15.68 0.39
CA LYS A 409 -17.92 14.55 1.05
C LYS A 409 -16.98 13.38 1.26
N PHE A 410 -17.25 12.58 2.29
CA PHE A 410 -16.57 11.30 2.46
C PHE A 410 -16.98 10.32 1.35
N GLY A 411 -18.27 10.26 1.03
CA GLY A 411 -18.80 9.45 -0.06
C GLY A 411 -19.98 10.09 -0.78
N ASP A 412 -20.20 9.71 -2.04
CA ASP A 412 -21.40 10.09 -2.79
C ASP A 412 -22.67 9.38 -2.28
N LYS A 413 -22.50 8.27 -1.54
CA LYS A 413 -23.53 7.53 -0.80
C LYS A 413 -23.20 7.44 0.69
N PRO A 414 -24.22 7.25 1.56
CA PRO A 414 -24.00 6.94 2.97
C PRO A 414 -23.14 5.69 3.17
N LEU A 415 -22.29 5.71 4.20
CA LEU A 415 -21.52 4.53 4.62
C LEU A 415 -22.45 3.37 5.03
N SER A 416 -22.05 2.13 4.72
CA SER A 416 -22.72 0.91 5.19
C SER A 416 -22.42 0.62 6.65
N THR A 417 -23.33 -0.04 7.36
CA THR A 417 -23.16 -0.50 8.75
C THR A 417 -21.96 -1.42 8.99
N SER A 418 -21.43 -2.04 7.94
CA SER A 418 -20.22 -2.87 7.99
C SER A 418 -18.92 -2.06 7.89
N SER A 419 -19.00 -0.76 7.60
CA SER A 419 -17.81 0.08 7.44
C SER A 419 -17.05 0.23 8.75
N VAL A 420 -15.73 0.20 8.67
CA VAL A 420 -14.82 0.44 9.79
C VAL A 420 -13.85 1.54 9.38
N ILE A 421 -14.03 2.74 9.94
CA ILE A 421 -13.24 3.94 9.64
C ILE A 421 -12.50 4.37 10.91
N GLN A 422 -11.26 3.90 11.10
CA GLN A 422 -10.56 4.07 12.37
C GLN A 422 -9.15 4.65 12.25
N ASN A 423 -8.76 5.50 13.19
CA ASN A 423 -7.39 5.99 13.33
C ASN A 423 -6.82 6.61 12.04
N ASN A 424 -7.65 7.19 11.18
CA ASN A 424 -7.19 7.93 10.02
C ASN A 424 -6.89 9.38 10.40
N CYS A 425 -6.06 10.07 9.62
CA CYS A 425 -5.90 11.51 9.68
C CYS A 425 -6.63 12.17 8.50
N PHE A 426 -7.45 13.17 8.77
CA PHE A 426 -8.08 14.02 7.75
C PHE A 426 -7.64 15.47 7.95
N TYR A 427 -7.02 16.06 6.94
CA TYR A 427 -6.60 17.46 6.95
C TYR A 427 -6.95 18.15 5.63
N PRO A 428 -7.55 19.35 5.66
CA PRO A 428 -7.94 20.13 6.84
C PRO A 428 -9.05 19.47 7.66
N ALA A 429 -9.26 19.93 8.90
CA ALA A 429 -10.32 19.44 9.77
C ALA A 429 -11.74 19.63 9.18
N SER A 430 -11.86 20.49 8.16
CA SER A 430 -13.10 20.71 7.40
C SER A 430 -13.46 19.55 6.44
N ILE A 431 -12.64 18.49 6.36
CA ILE A 431 -13.07 17.22 5.76
C ILE A 431 -14.11 16.59 6.69
N ILE A 432 -15.37 16.96 6.48
CA ILE A 432 -16.52 16.52 7.28
C ILE A 432 -17.09 15.22 6.68
N ALA A 433 -17.56 14.32 7.54
CA ALA A 433 -18.28 13.12 7.13
C ALA A 433 -19.70 13.44 6.62
N VAL A 434 -19.82 14.22 5.55
CA VAL A 434 -21.08 14.39 4.82
C VAL A 434 -21.41 13.06 4.12
N ASN A 435 -22.62 12.55 4.34
CA ASN A 435 -23.00 11.16 4.07
C ASN A 435 -22.23 10.12 4.94
N GLY A 436 -21.90 10.46 6.19
CA GLY A 436 -21.55 9.48 7.22
C GLY A 436 -22.36 9.71 8.51
N PRO A 437 -22.49 8.74 9.44
CA PRO A 437 -22.09 7.34 9.42
C PRO A 437 -23.26 6.33 9.43
N ALA A 438 -23.02 5.10 8.97
CA ALA A 438 -23.37 3.88 9.69
C ALA A 438 -22.09 3.00 9.71
N GLY A 439 -21.87 2.22 10.76
CA GLY A 439 -20.64 1.44 10.99
C GLY A 439 -19.78 1.95 12.15
N THR A 440 -18.57 1.40 12.33
CA THR A 440 -17.64 1.81 13.38
C THR A 440 -16.76 2.96 12.90
N VAL A 441 -16.91 4.13 13.53
CA VAL A 441 -16.08 5.32 13.27
C VAL A 441 -15.45 5.76 14.58
N SER A 442 -14.14 5.61 14.73
CA SER A 442 -13.45 5.84 16.02
C SER A 442 -11.99 6.23 15.85
N GLY A 443 -11.47 7.09 16.73
CA GLY A 443 -10.03 7.39 16.78
C GLY A 443 -9.47 8.18 15.59
N ASN A 444 -10.29 8.67 14.67
CA ASN A 444 -9.84 9.54 13.58
C ASN A 444 -9.34 10.89 14.12
N ILE A 445 -8.29 11.42 13.51
CA ILE A 445 -7.59 12.64 13.91
C ILE A 445 -7.78 13.71 12.83
N TYR A 446 -8.06 14.95 13.24
CA TYR A 446 -8.39 16.06 12.33
C TYR A 446 -7.39 17.21 12.47
N VAL A 447 -6.10 16.91 12.31
CA VAL A 447 -5.00 17.87 12.51
C VAL A 447 -4.06 17.84 11.31
N ASN A 448 -3.23 18.88 11.17
CA ASN A 448 -2.17 18.85 10.17
C ASN A 448 -1.22 17.68 10.46
N PRO A 449 -0.94 16.78 9.50
CA PRO A 449 -0.01 15.66 9.67
C PRO A 449 1.41 16.07 10.06
N LYS A 450 1.79 17.34 9.82
CA LYS A 450 3.16 17.86 9.98
C LYS A 450 4.14 17.04 9.15
N PHE A 451 3.91 16.98 7.84
CA PHE A 451 4.87 16.39 6.90
C PHE A 451 6.15 17.25 6.80
N VAL A 452 7.28 16.63 6.46
CA VAL A 452 8.59 17.29 6.34
C VAL A 452 8.50 18.51 5.42
N ASN A 453 7.96 18.37 4.20
CA ASN A 453 7.81 19.50 3.29
C ASN A 453 6.77 19.28 2.16
N VAL A 454 5.49 19.56 2.43
CA VAL A 454 4.43 19.43 1.41
C VAL A 454 4.58 20.36 0.21
N SER A 455 5.36 21.45 0.31
CA SER A 455 5.52 22.41 -0.79
C SER A 455 6.44 21.92 -1.92
N ALA A 456 7.15 20.82 -1.71
CA ALA A 456 7.96 20.13 -2.72
C ALA A 456 7.49 18.67 -2.90
N PRO A 457 6.26 18.43 -3.40
CA PRO A 457 5.62 17.12 -3.40
C PRO A 457 6.27 16.10 -4.34
N ALA A 458 7.21 16.53 -5.20
CA ALA A 458 7.94 15.64 -6.12
C ALA A 458 8.90 14.67 -5.40
N LEU A 459 9.28 14.93 -4.15
CA LEU A 459 10.11 14.03 -3.34
C LEU A 459 9.23 13.29 -2.33
N VAL A 460 9.16 11.97 -2.43
CA VAL A 460 8.32 11.13 -1.55
C VAL A 460 8.70 11.25 -0.08
N GLU A 461 9.98 11.48 0.23
CA GLU A 461 10.49 11.69 1.59
C GLU A 461 9.86 12.88 2.29
N ASN A 462 9.37 13.85 1.53
CA ASN A 462 8.72 15.02 2.08
C ASN A 462 7.37 14.71 2.74
N PHE A 463 6.81 13.51 2.50
CA PHE A 463 5.62 12.98 3.16
C PHE A 463 5.94 12.13 4.40
N LYS A 464 7.20 12.09 4.85
CA LYS A 464 7.52 11.60 6.20
C LYS A 464 7.01 12.58 7.26
N LEU A 465 6.62 12.05 8.41
CA LEU A 465 6.16 12.86 9.54
C LEU A 465 7.34 13.61 10.19
N GLN A 466 7.10 14.84 10.62
CA GLN A 466 7.98 15.57 11.53
C GLN A 466 7.76 15.06 12.97
N LYS A 467 8.76 15.24 13.84
CA LYS A 467 8.72 14.82 15.25
C LYS A 467 7.53 15.36 16.05
N SER A 468 7.02 16.53 15.67
CA SER A 468 5.88 17.18 16.30
C SER A 468 4.52 16.61 15.86
N SER A 469 4.50 15.64 14.94
CA SER A 469 3.26 15.08 14.42
C SER A 469 2.46 14.32 15.49
N ALA A 470 1.17 14.60 15.56
CA ALA A 470 0.21 13.83 16.35
C ALA A 470 -0.04 12.41 15.77
N LEU A 471 0.51 12.10 14.60
CA LEU A 471 0.29 10.83 13.91
C LEU A 471 1.31 9.75 14.26
N ILE A 472 2.39 10.13 14.94
CA ILE A 472 3.42 9.20 15.43
C ILE A 472 2.80 8.28 16.49
N SER A 473 3.00 6.98 16.36
CA SER A 473 2.47 5.92 17.24
C SER A 473 0.98 6.04 17.57
N ALA A 474 0.16 6.47 16.59
CA ALA A 474 -1.26 6.73 16.75
C ALA A 474 -2.17 5.77 15.95
N GLY A 475 -1.58 4.89 15.14
CA GLY A 475 -2.28 3.95 14.29
C GLY A 475 -2.85 2.74 15.05
N PHE A 476 -3.92 2.20 14.51
CA PHE A 476 -4.52 0.93 14.89
C PHE A 476 -3.62 -0.26 14.48
N ASN A 477 -3.59 -1.31 15.30
CA ASN A 477 -2.77 -2.50 15.03
C ASN A 477 -3.45 -3.44 14.02
N MET A 478 -3.00 -3.37 12.77
CA MET A 478 -3.45 -4.27 11.72
C MET A 478 -2.74 -5.64 11.84
N VAL A 479 -3.51 -6.72 11.87
CA VAL A 479 -2.96 -8.09 11.83
C VAL A 479 -2.41 -8.37 10.42
N SER A 480 -1.25 -9.01 10.32
CA SER A 480 -0.58 -9.33 9.05
C SER A 480 -0.33 -8.11 8.16
N ASN A 481 0.10 -7.00 8.76
CA ASN A 481 0.37 -5.73 8.10
C ASN A 481 1.59 -5.73 7.16
N GLY A 482 2.24 -6.86 6.91
CA GLY A 482 3.40 -6.95 6.01
C GLY A 482 4.74 -6.60 6.66
N GLY A 483 4.73 -5.99 7.85
CA GLY A 483 5.93 -5.74 8.66
C GLY A 483 6.82 -4.57 8.21
N LEU A 484 6.56 -3.99 7.04
CA LEU A 484 7.32 -2.86 6.47
C LEU A 484 6.39 -1.74 5.99
N ASP A 485 6.86 -0.50 6.07
CA ASP A 485 6.21 0.69 5.50
C ASP A 485 6.61 0.93 4.03
N TYR A 486 6.20 2.06 3.43
CA TYR A 486 6.60 2.45 2.07
C TYR A 486 8.12 2.52 1.89
N PHE A 487 8.83 3.10 2.85
CA PHE A 487 10.28 3.29 2.82
C PHE A 487 11.08 2.05 3.26
N GLN A 488 10.41 0.91 3.42
CA GLN A 488 10.99 -0.35 3.89
C GLN A 488 11.56 -0.28 5.32
N ALA A 489 11.04 0.63 6.14
CA ALA A 489 11.28 0.66 7.58
C ALA A 489 10.41 -0.39 8.29
N THR A 490 10.99 -1.06 9.28
CA THR A 490 10.28 -2.05 10.10
C THR A 490 9.19 -1.40 10.94
N LEU A 491 7.99 -1.98 10.90
CA LEU A 491 6.86 -1.54 11.70
C LEU A 491 7.02 -1.96 13.17
N PRO A 492 6.60 -1.12 14.13
CA PRO A 492 6.62 -1.50 15.54
C PRO A 492 5.61 -2.62 15.82
N GLY A 493 5.84 -3.39 16.89
CA GLY A 493 4.93 -4.45 17.32
C GLY A 493 3.55 -3.95 17.78
N SER A 494 3.42 -2.65 18.07
CA SER A 494 2.15 -2.01 18.38
C SER A 494 2.18 -0.51 18.08
N ASN A 495 1.02 0.05 17.75
CA ASN A 495 0.74 1.45 17.46
C ASN A 495 1.70 1.98 16.39
N PRO A 496 1.58 1.51 15.13
CA PRO A 496 2.34 2.09 14.03
C PRO A 496 1.96 3.57 13.85
N ASP A 497 2.76 4.30 13.09
CA ASP A 497 2.38 5.63 12.66
C ASP A 497 1.16 5.56 11.72
N ILE A 498 0.34 6.61 11.70
CA ILE A 498 -0.72 6.77 10.69
C ILE A 498 -0.05 7.23 9.39
N GLY A 499 -0.46 6.66 8.26
CA GLY A 499 0.08 6.94 6.93
C GLY A 499 1.03 5.87 6.41
N ALA A 500 1.63 6.15 5.24
CA ALA A 500 2.49 5.22 4.52
C ALA A 500 3.93 5.13 5.05
N ALA A 501 4.35 6.07 5.91
CA ALA A 501 5.70 6.19 6.41
C ALA A 501 5.76 5.97 7.93
N GLN A 502 6.58 5.03 8.38
CA GLN A 502 6.91 4.81 9.76
C GLN A 502 8.10 5.69 10.14
N SER A 503 7.91 6.55 11.13
CA SER A 503 9.01 7.34 11.69
C SER A 503 9.90 6.48 12.60
N ALA A 504 11.15 6.91 12.73
CA ALA A 504 12.10 6.36 13.70
C ALA A 504 11.95 7.00 15.10
N TYR A 505 10.94 7.85 15.31
CA TYR A 505 10.74 8.55 16.57
C TYR A 505 10.05 7.63 17.57
N SER A 506 10.50 7.68 18.82
CA SER A 506 9.92 6.90 19.91
C SER A 506 9.65 7.79 21.10
N PHE A 507 8.55 7.50 21.80
CA PHE A 507 8.19 8.17 23.04
C PHE A 507 9.00 7.61 24.20
N SER A 508 9.60 8.50 24.99
CA SER A 508 10.05 8.21 26.35
C SER A 508 8.85 8.36 27.29
N GLY A 509 8.42 7.27 27.92
CA GLY A 509 7.26 7.26 28.81
C GLY A 509 7.64 7.45 30.28
N PHE A 510 6.94 8.35 30.95
CA PHE A 510 7.05 8.63 32.38
C PHE A 510 5.74 8.22 33.07
N VAL A 511 5.76 7.21 33.92
CA VAL A 511 4.59 6.83 34.75
C VAL A 511 4.36 7.91 35.81
N SER A 512 3.10 8.15 36.20
CA SER A 512 2.79 9.08 37.29
C SER A 512 3.58 8.72 38.55
N ASN A 513 4.22 9.71 39.16
CA ASN A 513 4.93 9.52 40.43
C ASN A 513 4.03 9.75 41.64
N ALA A 514 2.90 10.45 41.45
CA ALA A 514 1.78 10.50 42.39
C ALA A 514 0.47 10.76 41.63
N ASP A 515 -0.62 10.14 42.04
CA ASP A 515 -1.97 10.54 41.68
C ASP A 515 -2.98 10.34 42.82
N SER A 516 -4.04 11.14 42.81
CA SER A 516 -5.14 10.98 43.77
C SER A 516 -6.36 11.73 43.26
N TYR A 517 -7.50 11.54 43.92
CA TYR A 517 -8.67 12.38 43.74
C TYR A 517 -9.13 12.93 45.08
N VAL A 518 -9.86 14.03 45.03
CA VAL A 518 -10.41 14.71 46.20
C VAL A 518 -11.91 14.78 46.10
N ARG A 519 -12.60 14.76 47.24
CA ARG A 519 -14.06 14.80 47.33
C ARG A 519 -14.51 15.88 48.30
N ASN A 520 -15.47 16.71 47.90
CA ASN A 520 -15.89 17.85 48.72
C ASN A 520 -16.81 17.46 49.88
N GLY A 521 -17.31 18.47 50.61
CA GLY A 521 -18.32 18.30 51.66
C GLY A 521 -17.81 17.47 52.83
N THR A 522 -18.59 16.48 53.27
CA THR A 522 -18.26 15.61 54.41
C THR A 522 -16.94 14.85 54.24
N TYR A 523 -16.49 14.66 53.00
CA TYR A 523 -15.26 13.94 52.66
C TYR A 523 -14.06 14.86 52.44
N ALA A 524 -14.18 16.15 52.76
CA ALA A 524 -13.18 17.15 52.40
C ALA A 524 -11.79 16.92 53.02
N THR A 525 -11.70 16.13 54.10
CA THR A 525 -10.45 15.75 54.77
C THR A 525 -9.98 14.33 54.45
N THR A 526 -10.76 13.55 53.67
CA THR A 526 -10.42 12.18 53.31
C THR A 526 -9.38 12.14 52.18
N ASN A 527 -8.36 11.31 52.33
CA ASN A 527 -7.38 11.02 51.29
C ASN A 527 -7.74 9.72 50.54
N TYR A 528 -7.47 9.69 49.24
CA TYR A 528 -7.76 8.54 48.37
C TYR A 528 -6.55 8.11 47.53
N GLY A 529 -5.33 8.47 47.93
CA GLY A 529 -4.10 8.24 47.14
C GLY A 529 -3.63 6.79 47.08
N THR A 530 -4.35 5.85 47.68
CA THR A 530 -4.04 4.40 47.63
C THR A 530 -5.07 3.60 46.83
N GLU A 531 -6.08 4.27 46.28
CA GLU A 531 -7.13 3.64 45.48
C GLU A 531 -6.59 3.30 44.08
N THR A 532 -7.05 2.20 43.48
CA THR A 532 -6.64 1.78 42.13
C THR A 532 -7.29 2.60 41.00
N GLY A 533 -8.08 3.61 41.35
CA GLY A 533 -8.75 4.49 40.40
C GLY A 533 -8.90 5.91 40.93
N ILE A 534 -8.80 6.87 40.03
CA ILE A 534 -9.03 8.29 40.29
C ILE A 534 -10.34 8.72 39.61
N TYR A 535 -11.09 9.59 40.29
CA TYR A 535 -12.45 9.93 39.90
C TYR A 535 -12.61 11.43 39.64
N VAL A 536 -13.35 11.74 38.58
CA VAL A 536 -13.76 13.11 38.24
C VAL A 536 -15.28 13.16 38.21
N LYS A 537 -15.89 14.11 38.92
CA LYS A 537 -17.35 14.25 38.97
C LYS A 537 -17.78 15.68 39.26
N SER A 538 -18.60 16.26 38.39
CA SER A 538 -19.38 17.47 38.73
C SER A 538 -20.69 17.06 39.37
N ASP A 539 -20.90 17.40 40.64
CA ASP A 539 -22.11 17.05 41.39
C ASP A 539 -22.33 18.03 42.54
N VAL A 540 -23.39 17.82 43.31
CA VAL A 540 -23.67 18.56 44.54
C VAL A 540 -22.62 18.29 45.63
N SER A 541 -22.70 19.04 46.74
CA SER A 541 -21.82 18.88 47.90
C SER A 541 -21.77 17.43 48.39
N SER A 542 -20.59 17.01 48.86
CA SER A 542 -20.26 15.63 49.22
C SER A 542 -20.17 14.64 48.05
N TYR A 543 -20.38 15.02 46.80
CA TYR A 543 -20.26 14.11 45.66
C TYR A 543 -19.36 14.61 44.52
N ALA A 544 -19.00 15.90 44.52
CA ALA A 544 -18.09 16.46 43.54
C ALA A 544 -16.66 15.93 43.76
N ARG A 545 -15.98 15.60 42.66
CA ARG A 545 -14.62 15.03 42.66
C ARG A 545 -13.73 15.66 41.60
N LYS A 546 -12.46 15.86 41.95
CA LYS A 546 -11.39 16.30 41.04
C LYS A 546 -10.22 15.33 41.19
N SER A 547 -9.54 15.01 40.09
CA SER A 547 -8.35 14.16 40.12
C SER A 547 -7.09 14.95 39.82
N TYR A 548 -5.97 14.50 40.36
CA TYR A 548 -4.65 15.10 40.19
C TYR A 548 -3.66 13.99 39.82
N VAL A 549 -2.90 14.20 38.74
CA VAL A 549 -1.84 13.29 38.29
C VAL A 549 -0.54 14.07 38.17
N LYS A 550 0.53 13.61 38.82
CA LYS A 550 1.84 14.26 38.85
C LYS A 550 2.88 13.40 38.15
N PHE A 551 3.77 14.06 37.43
CA PHE A 551 4.87 13.46 36.70
C PHE A 551 6.18 14.16 37.04
N ASP A 552 7.22 13.37 37.22
CA ASP A 552 8.61 13.81 37.25
C ASP A 552 9.25 13.37 35.92
N PHE A 553 9.66 14.34 35.12
CA PHE A 553 10.33 14.14 33.84
C PHE A 553 11.76 14.70 33.87
N SER A 554 12.38 14.73 35.05
CA SER A 554 13.74 15.23 35.28
C SER A 554 14.83 14.53 34.45
N ALA A 555 14.58 13.29 34.03
CA ALA A 555 15.47 12.52 33.15
C ALA A 555 15.63 13.16 31.76
N ILE A 556 14.75 14.09 31.36
CA ILE A 556 14.91 14.86 30.12
C ILE A 556 16.01 15.91 30.32
N SER A 557 17.09 15.79 29.55
CA SER A 557 18.20 16.75 29.53
C SER A 557 17.98 17.91 28.56
N SER A 558 17.13 17.75 27.55
CA SER A 558 16.83 18.79 26.56
C SER A 558 16.04 19.95 27.16
N SER A 559 16.29 21.18 26.67
CA SER A 559 15.57 22.39 27.04
C SER A 559 14.22 22.56 26.32
N ALA A 560 13.97 21.73 25.31
CA ALA A 560 12.72 21.69 24.55
C ALA A 560 12.43 20.27 24.05
N ILE A 561 11.17 20.02 23.76
CA ILE A 561 10.66 18.75 23.25
C ILE A 561 9.86 18.98 21.97
N SER A 562 9.79 17.97 21.13
CA SER A 562 9.05 18.01 19.87
C SER A 562 7.58 17.63 20.03
N ASN A 563 7.26 16.73 20.96
CA ASN A 563 5.89 16.22 21.18
C ASN A 563 5.75 15.70 22.62
N ALA A 564 4.63 16.00 23.28
CA ALA A 564 4.26 15.35 24.54
C ALA A 564 2.78 14.99 24.60
N ARG A 565 2.49 13.81 25.15
CA ARG A 565 1.14 13.29 25.33
C ARG A 565 0.90 12.85 26.76
N LEU A 566 -0.14 13.38 27.38
CA LEU A 566 -0.71 12.83 28.61
C LEU A 566 -1.60 11.65 28.23
N ILE A 567 -1.24 10.48 28.72
CA ILE A 567 -1.96 9.22 28.50
C ILE A 567 -2.83 8.93 29.73
N LEU A 568 -4.14 8.86 29.52
CA LEU A 568 -5.13 8.51 30.54
C LEU A 568 -5.97 7.34 30.05
N ASN A 569 -6.30 6.39 30.92
CA ASN A 569 -7.13 5.24 30.57
C ASN A 569 -8.42 5.28 31.38
N ALA A 570 -9.55 5.47 30.70
CA ALA A 570 -10.86 5.51 31.35
C ALA A 570 -11.35 4.08 31.58
N SER A 571 -11.49 3.69 32.85
CA SER A 571 -12.02 2.38 33.24
C SER A 571 -13.54 2.38 33.41
N GLY A 572 -14.16 3.56 33.54
CA GLY A 572 -15.60 3.69 33.67
C GLY A 572 -16.11 5.09 33.35
N VAL A 573 -17.24 5.14 32.67
CA VAL A 573 -18.15 6.29 32.63
C VAL A 573 -19.50 5.73 33.08
N ASN A 574 -20.25 6.46 33.90
CA ASN A 574 -21.53 6.00 34.49
C ASN A 574 -22.60 5.74 33.40
N THR A 575 -23.89 5.84 33.73
CA THR A 575 -24.98 5.46 32.81
C THR A 575 -25.07 6.28 31.53
N ASP A 576 -24.46 7.47 31.49
CA ASP A 576 -24.44 8.27 30.26
C ASP A 576 -23.20 7.92 29.42
N PRO A 577 -23.32 7.95 28.08
CA PRO A 577 -22.32 7.38 27.19
C PRO A 577 -20.99 8.16 27.13
N SER A 578 -20.98 9.43 27.53
CA SER A 578 -19.76 10.24 27.50
C SER A 578 -19.76 11.47 28.43
N ARG A 579 -18.56 12.01 28.69
CA ARG A 579 -18.31 13.22 29.52
C ARG A 579 -17.22 14.09 28.93
N VAL A 580 -17.39 15.41 29.00
CA VAL A 580 -16.29 16.34 28.70
C VAL A 580 -15.43 16.51 29.95
N ILE A 581 -14.15 16.16 29.85
CA ILE A 581 -13.14 16.34 30.88
C ILE A 581 -12.16 17.43 30.43
N LYS A 582 -11.87 18.35 31.34
CA LYS A 582 -10.87 19.40 31.17
C LYS A 582 -9.61 19.05 31.94
N VAL A 583 -8.47 19.34 31.33
CA VAL A 583 -7.13 19.16 31.89
C VAL A 583 -6.55 20.53 32.18
N TYR A 584 -6.21 20.81 33.42
CA TYR A 584 -5.53 22.04 33.84
C TYR A 584 -4.14 21.71 34.36
N THR A 585 -3.21 22.67 34.30
CA THR A 585 -2.07 22.65 35.21
C THR A 585 -2.51 22.98 36.64
N THR A 586 -1.60 22.92 37.60
CA THR A 586 -1.82 23.42 38.96
C THR A 586 -0.85 24.55 39.28
N LEU A 587 -1.23 25.41 40.23
CA LEU A 587 -0.36 26.50 40.70
C LEU A 587 0.81 26.00 41.58
N SER A 588 0.75 24.75 42.06
CA SER A 588 1.82 24.11 42.84
C SER A 588 1.91 22.61 42.55
N ASN A 589 3.14 22.09 42.61
CA ASN A 589 3.48 20.67 42.51
C ASN A 589 3.90 20.03 43.84
N SER A 590 3.84 20.78 44.95
CA SER A 590 4.37 20.37 46.27
C SER A 590 3.47 19.40 47.05
N TRP A 591 2.31 19.03 46.51
CA TRP A 591 1.37 18.14 47.19
C TRP A 591 1.90 16.70 47.29
N LEU A 592 1.49 15.99 48.35
CA LEU A 592 1.84 14.59 48.60
C LEU A 592 0.62 13.68 48.39
N GLU A 593 0.84 12.54 47.75
CA GLU A 593 -0.17 11.52 47.46
C GLU A 593 -0.93 11.06 48.71
N THR A 594 -0.20 10.82 49.80
CA THR A 594 -0.72 10.27 51.06
C THR A 594 -1.49 11.28 51.91
N SER A 595 -1.46 12.58 51.57
CA SER A 595 -2.11 13.62 52.37
C SER A 595 -3.05 14.52 51.56
N LEU A 596 -3.16 14.35 50.24
CA LEU A 596 -4.04 15.16 49.40
C LEU A 596 -5.51 14.94 49.79
N ASN A 597 -6.24 16.02 50.02
CA ASN A 597 -7.67 16.04 50.27
C ASN A 597 -8.27 17.34 49.69
N TRP A 598 -9.58 17.51 49.77
CA TRP A 598 -10.24 18.66 49.14
C TRP A 598 -9.75 20.00 49.69
N ASN A 599 -9.43 20.07 50.99
CA ASN A 599 -9.05 21.31 51.66
C ASN A 599 -7.62 21.77 51.35
N ASN A 600 -6.73 20.85 50.93
CA ASN A 600 -5.34 21.18 50.59
C ASN A 600 -5.00 20.94 49.12
N ALA A 601 -5.97 20.58 48.28
CA ALA A 601 -5.76 20.36 46.86
C ALA A 601 -5.21 21.64 46.19
N PRO A 602 -4.18 21.54 45.34
CA PRO A 602 -3.63 22.71 44.68
C PRO A 602 -4.68 23.34 43.75
N ALA A 603 -4.70 24.67 43.72
CA ALA A 603 -5.56 25.41 42.82
C ALA A 603 -5.20 25.14 41.35
N ASN A 604 -6.22 25.19 40.48
CA ASN A 604 -6.03 25.04 39.03
C ASN A 604 -5.24 26.23 38.48
N GLY A 605 -4.32 25.94 37.57
CA GLY A 605 -3.63 26.91 36.73
C GLY A 605 -4.33 27.03 35.38
N SER A 606 -3.54 27.06 34.31
CA SER A 606 -4.00 27.21 32.93
C SER A 606 -4.74 25.97 32.43
N LEU A 607 -5.80 26.18 31.64
CA LEU A 607 -6.44 25.10 30.87
C LEU A 607 -5.46 24.62 29.78
N VAL A 608 -5.19 23.32 29.77
CA VAL A 608 -4.31 22.66 28.80
C VAL A 608 -5.12 22.06 27.66
N ASN A 609 -6.19 21.34 27.98
CA ASN A 609 -7.00 20.64 26.98
C ASN A 609 -8.42 20.37 27.49
N SER A 610 -9.34 20.08 26.57
CA SER A 610 -10.73 19.66 26.83
C SER A 610 -11.11 18.56 25.86
N PHE A 611 -11.48 17.39 26.36
CA PHE A 611 -11.74 16.21 25.54
C PHE A 611 -12.95 15.43 26.04
N THR A 612 -13.61 14.72 25.11
CA THR A 612 -14.76 13.86 25.43
C THR A 612 -14.28 12.45 25.76
N VAL A 613 -14.73 11.94 26.89
CA VAL A 613 -14.42 10.63 27.43
C VAL A 613 -15.62 9.70 27.28
N TYR A 614 -15.34 8.48 26.83
CA TYR A 614 -16.22 7.34 26.65
C TYR A 614 -15.69 6.17 27.50
N LYS A 615 -16.47 5.09 27.60
CA LYS A 615 -16.11 3.91 28.40
C LYS A 615 -14.96 3.11 27.76
N ALA A 616 -14.00 2.66 28.58
CA ALA A 616 -12.99 1.66 28.20
C ALA A 616 -12.04 2.10 27.06
N GLU A 617 -11.69 3.38 27.05
CA GLU A 617 -10.80 3.97 26.05
C GLU A 617 -9.51 4.52 26.68
N LYS A 618 -8.45 4.49 25.87
CA LYS A 618 -7.18 5.16 26.13
C LYS A 618 -7.18 6.50 25.41
N TYR A 619 -6.86 7.56 26.14
CA TYR A 619 -6.75 8.92 25.62
C TYR A 619 -5.29 9.33 25.54
N ALA A 620 -4.91 9.97 24.44
CA ALA A 620 -3.61 10.59 24.25
C ALA A 620 -3.82 12.09 24.02
N ILE A 621 -3.62 12.88 25.07
CA ILE A 621 -3.94 14.30 25.11
C ILE A 621 -2.67 15.09 24.82
N ASP A 622 -2.67 15.95 23.80
CA ASP A 622 -1.53 16.80 23.49
C ASP A 622 -1.29 17.81 24.63
N VAL A 623 -0.08 17.75 25.18
CA VAL A 623 0.43 18.63 26.25
C VAL A 623 1.79 19.22 25.88
N THR A 624 2.14 19.23 24.58
CA THR A 624 3.46 19.64 24.09
C THR A 624 3.82 21.07 24.53
N ASP A 625 2.92 22.02 24.27
CA ASP A 625 3.16 23.44 24.59
C ASP A 625 3.37 23.66 26.08
N ILE A 626 2.59 22.99 26.93
CA ILE A 626 2.70 23.18 28.39
C ILE A 626 3.96 22.55 28.96
N ILE A 627 4.42 21.41 28.42
CA ILE A 627 5.70 20.82 28.83
C ILE A 627 6.87 21.71 28.40
N ASN A 628 6.84 22.25 27.17
CA ASN A 628 7.84 23.21 26.72
C ASN A 628 7.86 24.49 27.60
N GLN A 629 6.70 24.98 28.03
CA GLN A 629 6.63 26.09 28.99
C GLN A 629 7.26 25.74 30.35
N GLN A 630 7.04 24.52 30.86
CA GLN A 630 7.68 24.07 32.10
C GLN A 630 9.20 23.97 31.95
N LEU A 631 9.69 23.37 30.85
CA LEU A 631 11.13 23.26 30.57
C LEU A 631 11.80 24.64 30.46
N ALA A 632 11.15 25.59 29.78
CA ALA A 632 11.64 26.97 29.66
C ALA A 632 11.73 27.67 31.03
N ALA A 633 10.84 27.33 31.97
CA ALA A 633 10.88 27.81 33.35
C ALA A 633 11.84 27.02 34.27
N GLY A 634 12.55 26.02 33.75
CA GLY A 634 13.41 25.12 34.53
C GLY A 634 12.65 24.08 35.37
N ASN A 635 11.34 23.97 35.20
CA ASN A 635 10.50 23.02 35.92
C ASN A 635 10.50 21.66 35.23
N LYS A 636 10.77 20.60 36.00
CA LYS A 636 10.73 19.21 35.52
C LYS A 636 9.75 18.31 36.27
N ILE A 637 8.87 18.94 37.04
CA ILE A 637 7.74 18.29 37.71
C ILE A 637 6.49 19.05 37.27
N ILE A 638 5.45 18.31 36.89
CA ILE A 638 4.15 18.88 36.51
C ILE A 638 3.02 18.06 37.11
N THR A 639 1.97 18.75 37.55
CA THR A 639 0.70 18.15 37.95
C THR A 639 -0.39 18.60 36.98
N PHE A 640 -1.17 17.65 36.50
CA PHE A 640 -2.41 17.92 35.79
C PHE A 640 -3.61 17.67 36.70
N ALA A 641 -4.53 18.62 36.75
CA ALA A 641 -5.82 18.49 37.41
C ALA A 641 -6.90 18.15 36.36
N LEU A 642 -7.69 17.11 36.63
CA LEU A 642 -8.78 16.65 35.79
C LEU A 642 -10.13 17.04 36.41
N LEU A 643 -10.94 17.75 35.64
CA LEU A 643 -12.22 18.29 36.09
C LEU A 643 -13.32 18.02 35.07
N ASN A 644 -14.52 17.77 35.59
CA ASN A 644 -15.77 17.87 34.85
C ASN A 644 -16.42 19.19 35.31
N GLU A 645 -16.72 20.08 34.37
CA GLU A 645 -17.33 21.38 34.65
C GLU A 645 -18.75 21.50 34.07
N ALA A 646 -19.37 20.37 33.69
CA ALA A 646 -20.78 20.34 33.32
C ALA A 646 -21.67 20.65 34.54
N ALA A 647 -22.96 20.89 34.28
CA ALA A 647 -23.95 21.03 35.35
C ALA A 647 -23.93 19.80 36.28
N ALA A 648 -24.10 20.05 37.59
CA ALA A 648 -24.05 19.01 38.62
C ALA A 648 -25.04 17.87 38.33
N SER A 649 -24.56 16.62 38.37
CA SER A 649 -25.40 15.45 38.14
C SER A 649 -24.81 14.20 38.80
N ALA A 650 -25.71 13.37 39.33
CA ALA A 650 -25.36 12.07 39.89
C ALA A 650 -24.68 11.13 38.88
N LYS A 651 -24.84 11.38 37.57
CA LYS A 651 -24.31 10.56 36.47
C LYS A 651 -22.92 11.02 35.97
N ASN A 652 -22.37 12.11 36.48
CA ASN A 652 -21.20 12.78 35.89
C ASN A 652 -19.84 12.12 36.14
N ASP A 653 -19.81 10.99 36.83
CA ASP A 653 -18.58 10.32 37.22
C ASP A 653 -17.89 9.64 36.03
N VAL A 654 -16.60 9.93 35.97
CA VAL A 654 -15.61 9.23 35.14
C VAL A 654 -14.56 8.67 36.07
N GLN A 655 -14.21 7.41 35.85
CA GLN A 655 -13.10 6.74 36.52
C GLN A 655 -11.96 6.56 35.52
N PHE A 656 -10.77 7.01 35.91
CA PHE A 656 -9.52 6.65 35.27
C PHE A 656 -8.73 5.70 36.16
N THR A 657 -7.88 4.88 35.56
CA THR A 657 -6.90 4.08 36.31
C THR A 657 -5.88 4.98 37.01
N SER A 658 -5.50 4.61 38.22
CA SER A 658 -4.48 5.31 39.02
C SER A 658 -3.10 4.68 38.87
N LYS A 659 -2.10 5.22 39.57
CA LYS A 659 -0.75 4.66 39.70
C LYS A 659 -0.72 3.33 40.44
N GLU A 660 -1.69 3.09 41.32
CA GLU A 660 -1.83 1.87 42.14
C GLU A 660 -2.43 0.72 41.33
N ALA A 661 -3.02 1.00 40.16
CA ALA A 661 -3.52 -0.03 39.25
C ALA A 661 -2.40 -0.96 38.76
N THR A 662 -2.72 -2.23 38.49
CA THR A 662 -1.74 -3.21 38.00
C THR A 662 -1.29 -2.97 36.57
N ALA A 663 -2.10 -2.27 35.76
CA ALA A 663 -1.83 -1.94 34.37
C ALA A 663 -2.46 -0.58 34.01
N ASN A 664 -2.13 -0.03 32.83
CA ASN A 664 -2.73 1.19 32.28
C ASN A 664 -2.60 2.42 33.19
N LYS A 665 -1.52 2.52 33.97
CA LYS A 665 -1.24 3.69 34.80
C LYS A 665 -1.18 4.97 33.95
N PRO A 666 -1.51 6.15 34.50
CA PRO A 666 -1.29 7.42 33.82
C PRO A 666 0.17 7.56 33.37
N GLN A 667 0.38 8.06 32.16
CA GLN A 667 1.73 8.27 31.61
C GLN A 667 1.85 9.65 30.97
N LEU A 668 3.03 10.24 31.04
CA LEU A 668 3.46 11.35 30.21
C LEU A 668 4.48 10.81 29.20
N ASN A 669 4.14 10.84 27.92
CA ASN A 669 4.97 10.30 26.85
C ASN A 669 5.58 11.45 26.04
N ILE A 670 6.92 11.48 25.88
CA ILE A 670 7.63 12.61 25.28
C ILE A 670 8.56 12.17 24.13
N ILE A 671 8.60 12.94 23.04
CA ILE A 671 9.61 12.88 21.97
C ILE A 671 10.49 14.12 22.06
N LEU A 672 11.82 13.92 22.03
CA LEU A 672 12.82 14.99 22.02
C LEU A 672 12.96 15.63 20.64
#